data_AF-A0A7W0VWQ3-F1
#
_entry.id   AF-A0A7W0VWQ3-F1
#
_cell.length_a   1.000
_cell.length_b   1.000
_cell.length_c   1.000
_cell.angle_alpha   90.00
_cell.angle_beta   90.00
_cell.angle_gamma   90.00
#
_symmetry.space_group_name_H-M   'P 1'
#
loop_
_entity.id
_entity.type
_entity.pdbx_description
1 polymer ?
#
loop_
_entity_poly.entity_id
_entity_poly.type
_entity_poly.pdbx_seq_one_letter_code
_entity_poly.pdbx_strand_id
1 'polypeptide(L)'
;MLSRPATRVAILISLFGAAACTEERSVTPLYNHANARIVIEMNQSLGDGEKLYTRARRGNFNELDCAKLMNEIQAVEDASGETIDGPVVDNALTKSIYDSPQWLNPTPAMIASLSKGVDSIIDVCIMDGDKEVLKIERDLFQAWDQARGKGIGGKADDPSGEQRINSPQAYGERCVAELGEIPFFEKTGEGTYSTYNCLDSTPIPMTVTATDGSVSAPQDGTVNQCDNPQYIYSLCEAGPRVASRINDQGTRWVLLCRKSIGGFASDQFNDIAMIGSNPFTGKTCFFQNALYSKKDGGKVPHPADVEKSANLWSGVHGGLGSGIQCTKCHDADAFIHTPWIDGAKDSNGRPIVPKMGVDPDFAIGANDIPYAIVNRRGQGWTMEKHITGDSAAACTKCHRMGSGEWADSYLSRLNGTDTTWVGITTAHGNKAEHKYWMPPEHNYTTDAQWQASPEKKALEFIQSCNSNMANPACGWKDVPETLGGAASGGKLRNPVTLSDDELAKQATTILGMNKNVQGNKICSDCHTANTTTLNDWQDKTDGALAEALKDADLMGEVVDETSPGVRIENGEFKVLGPYEVAAGSFFEISIAGTGDVDLYVKRGEEPTKSVYDCRPFAQSSTEKCDKSMYNASGPAKFWIALNGTQDGTVKLTGKYTKPHPNAIAAKDRVKMFRLDPAQADSPYVPARVGIYAAAVHLGWFQDTFKAAFPAGQNGNSDDTWALEYGKFKGRTSMPKGNHPRLDQPQFDIVAEWFARGLPRMSSYIAPDTGPTSCSPSITPAVGTHVSDMAVNGWGAANRTAGLAMFGCNGSNPRECLGSLPTAQSKPYGNGWAKVGNLKVLKELTYNTYYWMRSSADGRFVANGRTGGDGAAIEDLQTGKIMSVKAAYDPGFFPDNKTWMFQGTPIGAGFCKSSLLQSNPDRIDFSESACSSVESVSLYQHLGQGVNGGDYFVINSQFTSDNPSGAVNRDPSTGFASSATLKITPMVFDGTHYVGKTPVTTNAPYEGDSVLSPSSKLAISRFGNENGQLGFVLRKLTATPSGNTYSVSTQEIGRYCISGAKPSFSFDEKYIVTHHYVGPNDWRDLGFSSAEDATFKEMLAKGTANIILVNIVTGVRTRVTNMQPGQYAIFPHFRSDGWFYFLVRDKNSNKEYAVASDAALTNP
;
A
#
# COMPACT_ATOMS: atom_id res chain seq x y z
N MET A 1 -9.49 38.87 1.26
CA MET A 1 -10.12 39.78 2.25
C MET A 1 -10.07 39.12 3.61
N LEU A 2 -9.93 39.93 4.65
CA LEU A 2 -9.29 39.65 5.94
C LEU A 2 -9.93 38.54 6.79
N SER A 3 -9.03 37.85 7.50
CA SER A 3 -9.19 36.84 8.53
C SER A 3 -10.05 37.26 9.73
N ARG A 4 -10.85 36.34 10.28
CA ARG A 4 -11.45 36.41 11.64
C ARG A 4 -11.32 35.04 12.34
N PRO A 5 -10.92 34.95 13.62
CA PRO A 5 -10.89 33.70 14.37
C PRO A 5 -12.26 33.38 14.97
N ALA A 6 -12.58 32.09 15.09
CA ALA A 6 -13.88 31.59 15.55
C ALA A 6 -13.94 31.42 17.08
N THR A 7 -15.01 31.96 17.70
CA THR A 7 -15.48 31.65 19.06
C THR A 7 -16.95 31.26 18.93
N ARG A 8 -17.36 30.12 19.47
CA ARG A 8 -18.75 29.64 19.41
C ARG A 8 -19.63 30.38 20.41
N VAL A 9 -20.52 31.24 19.93
CA VAL A 9 -21.72 31.70 20.65
C VAL A 9 -22.94 31.23 19.84
N ALA A 10 -23.87 30.53 20.48
CA ALA A 10 -25.13 30.15 19.88
C ALA A 10 -26.01 31.40 19.70
N ILE A 11 -26.25 31.84 18.46
CA ILE A 11 -27.13 32.98 18.16
C ILE A 11 -28.51 32.47 17.74
N LEU A 12 -29.50 32.66 18.61
CA LEU A 12 -30.92 32.68 18.23
C LEU A 12 -31.19 33.98 17.46
N ILE A 13 -31.50 33.87 16.17
CA ILE A 13 -31.88 35.03 15.34
C ILE A 13 -33.33 35.40 15.68
N SER A 14 -33.53 36.58 16.26
CA SER A 14 -34.79 37.33 16.17
C SER A 14 -34.48 38.70 15.56
N LEU A 15 -35.15 39.01 14.45
CA LEU A 15 -35.03 40.28 13.73
C LEU A 15 -35.53 41.45 14.59
N PHE A 16 -34.74 42.52 14.69
CA PHE A 16 -35.07 43.92 14.34
C PHE A 16 -34.02 44.90 14.91
N GLY A 17 -33.57 45.86 14.08
CA GLY A 17 -33.03 47.15 14.55
C GLY A 17 -31.54 47.39 14.34
N ALA A 18 -31.21 48.41 13.55
CA ALA A 18 -29.85 48.89 13.30
C ALA A 18 -29.24 49.58 14.54
N ALA A 19 -28.01 49.21 14.93
CA ALA A 19 -27.12 50.03 15.76
C ALA A 19 -25.65 49.56 15.67
N ALA A 20 -24.76 50.55 15.82
CA ALA A 20 -23.30 50.56 15.88
C ALA A 20 -22.51 49.25 16.15
N CYS A 21 -21.41 49.07 15.43
CA CYS A 21 -20.37 48.08 15.74
C CYS A 21 -19.65 48.43 17.05
N THR A 22 -20.11 47.87 18.17
CA THR A 22 -19.29 47.65 19.37
C THR A 22 -18.48 46.36 19.18
N GLU A 23 -17.17 46.37 19.41
CA GLU A 23 -16.39 45.13 19.43
C GLU A 23 -16.94 44.20 20.52
N GLU A 24 -17.30 42.96 20.15
CA GLU A 24 -17.80 41.95 21.09
C GLU A 24 -16.72 41.64 22.14
N ARG A 25 -17.13 41.58 23.41
CA ARG A 25 -16.26 41.18 24.53
C ARG A 25 -15.88 39.71 24.36
N SER A 26 -14.60 39.43 24.15
CA SER A 26 -14.04 38.07 24.06
C SER A 26 -13.39 37.67 25.37
N VAL A 27 -13.74 36.50 25.90
CA VAL A 27 -13.15 35.94 27.12
C VAL A 27 -12.62 34.54 26.83
N THR A 28 -11.36 34.30 27.13
CA THR A 28 -10.68 33.02 26.89
C THR A 28 -10.20 32.43 28.21
N PRO A 29 -10.83 31.34 28.69
CA PRO A 29 -10.33 30.59 29.83
C PRO A 29 -9.13 29.71 29.41
N LEU A 30 -8.04 29.82 30.15
CA LEU A 30 -6.77 29.11 29.97
C LEU A 30 -6.38 28.37 31.26
N TYR A 31 -5.48 27.39 31.16
CA TYR A 31 -4.94 26.70 32.33
C TYR A 31 -3.41 26.81 32.38
N ASN A 32 -2.90 27.46 33.43
CA ASN A 32 -1.48 27.56 33.71
C ASN A 32 -1.03 26.43 34.64
N HIS A 33 -0.45 25.39 34.06
CA HIS A 33 0.02 24.24 34.83
C HIS A 33 1.22 24.53 35.75
N ALA A 34 2.02 25.59 35.51
CA ALA A 34 3.20 25.89 36.34
C ALA A 34 2.84 26.34 37.76
N ASN A 35 1.70 27.02 37.90
CA ASN A 35 1.15 27.44 39.19
C ASN A 35 -0.21 26.78 39.50
N ALA A 36 -0.64 25.84 38.65
CA ALA A 36 -1.90 25.12 38.71
C ALA A 36 -3.14 26.03 38.75
N ARG A 37 -3.17 27.18 38.07
CA ARG A 37 -4.31 28.13 38.11
C ARG A 37 -5.06 28.24 36.79
N ILE A 38 -6.35 28.58 36.88
CA ILE A 38 -7.13 29.10 35.75
C ILE A 38 -6.62 30.51 35.44
N VAL A 39 -6.47 30.84 34.16
CA VAL A 39 -6.12 32.20 33.70
C VAL A 39 -7.23 32.67 32.76
N ILE A 40 -7.84 33.81 33.03
CA ILE A 40 -8.89 34.38 32.19
C ILE A 40 -8.28 35.55 31.40
N GLU A 41 -8.20 35.40 30.08
CA GLU A 41 -7.82 36.49 29.18
C GLU A 41 -9.06 37.18 28.61
N MET A 42 -9.04 38.51 28.57
CA MET A 42 -10.15 39.33 28.08
C MET A 42 -9.62 40.46 27.19
N ASN A 43 -10.32 40.77 26.11
CA ASN A 43 -9.99 41.93 25.26
C ASN A 43 -10.47 43.27 25.84
N GLN A 44 -11.28 43.24 26.90
CA GLN A 44 -11.85 44.39 27.58
C GLN A 44 -11.92 44.06 29.08
N SER A 45 -11.52 45.00 29.94
CA SER A 45 -11.64 44.83 31.40
C SER A 45 -13.11 44.72 31.84
N LEU A 46 -13.34 44.21 33.06
CA LEU A 46 -14.65 44.21 33.70
C LEU A 46 -15.18 45.64 33.87
N GLY A 47 -16.47 45.83 33.64
CA GLY A 47 -17.18 47.09 33.84
C GLY A 47 -17.50 47.34 35.30
N ASP A 48 -17.84 48.58 35.63
CA ASP A 48 -18.19 48.98 37.00
C ASP A 48 -19.39 48.17 37.52
N GLY A 49 -19.17 47.33 38.53
CA GLY A 49 -20.18 46.46 39.14
C GLY A 49 -20.14 44.99 38.71
N GLU A 50 -19.42 44.67 37.63
CA GLU A 50 -19.27 43.30 37.15
C GLU A 50 -18.30 42.48 38.02
N LYS A 51 -18.64 41.20 38.24
CA LYS A 51 -17.83 40.25 38.98
C LYS A 51 -17.60 38.97 38.18
N LEU A 52 -16.36 38.48 38.20
CA LEU A 52 -15.93 37.24 37.58
C LEU A 52 -15.99 36.09 38.59
N TYR A 53 -16.70 35.02 38.21
CA TYR A 53 -16.78 33.76 38.95
C TYR A 53 -16.25 32.65 38.05
N THR A 54 -15.28 31.89 38.54
CA THR A 54 -14.73 30.76 37.78
C THR A 54 -14.30 29.63 38.69
N ARG A 55 -14.43 28.39 38.20
CA ARG A 55 -13.94 27.17 38.84
C ARG A 55 -13.60 26.12 37.79
N ALA A 56 -12.81 25.13 38.18
CA ALA A 56 -12.70 23.88 37.44
C ALA A 56 -13.52 22.80 38.15
N ARG A 57 -14.25 21.98 37.40
CA ARG A 57 -15.05 20.86 37.93
C ARG A 57 -14.99 19.63 37.04
N ARG A 58 -15.40 18.49 37.59
CA ARG A 58 -15.76 17.29 36.83
C ARG A 58 -17.26 17.36 36.52
N GLY A 59 -17.68 17.12 35.28
CA GLY A 59 -19.10 17.20 34.92
C GLY A 59 -19.39 16.98 33.43
N ASN A 60 -20.61 17.35 33.01
CA ASN A 60 -20.95 17.45 31.59
C ASN A 60 -21.02 18.93 31.17
N PHE A 61 -20.82 19.17 29.88
CA PHE A 61 -21.06 20.46 29.26
C PHE A 61 -22.56 20.77 29.19
N ASN A 62 -22.88 22.06 29.13
CA ASN A 62 -24.23 22.66 29.16
C ASN A 62 -24.94 22.55 30.51
N GLU A 63 -24.21 22.37 31.61
CA GLU A 63 -24.75 22.27 32.97
C GLU A 63 -24.45 23.50 33.85
N LEU A 64 -23.63 24.43 33.36
CA LEU A 64 -23.31 25.66 34.09
C LEU A 64 -24.58 26.50 34.34
N ASP A 65 -24.77 26.94 35.58
CA ASP A 65 -25.78 27.91 36.01
C ASP A 65 -25.04 29.02 36.77
N CYS A 66 -24.97 30.22 36.18
CA CYS A 66 -24.20 31.32 36.74
C CYS A 66 -24.80 31.90 38.02
N ALA A 67 -26.13 31.89 38.16
CA ALA A 67 -26.81 32.34 39.37
C ALA A 67 -26.53 31.38 40.54
N LYS A 68 -26.51 30.08 40.27
CA LYS A 68 -26.12 29.07 41.25
C LYS A 68 -24.64 29.17 41.61
N LEU A 69 -23.76 29.32 40.61
CA LEU A 69 -22.31 29.42 40.81
C LEU A 69 -21.94 30.59 41.71
N MET A 70 -22.56 31.77 41.50
CA MET A 70 -22.35 32.97 42.32
C MET A 70 -22.66 32.75 43.81
N ASN A 71 -23.55 31.82 44.14
CA ASN A 71 -23.90 31.48 45.52
C ASN A 71 -23.00 30.39 46.11
N GLU A 72 -22.28 29.62 45.27
CA GLU A 72 -21.43 28.50 45.69
C GLU A 72 -19.96 28.90 45.89
N ILE A 73 -19.47 29.89 45.14
CA ILE A 73 -18.06 30.31 45.17
C ILE A 73 -17.91 31.83 45.30
N GLN A 74 -16.78 32.27 45.82
CA GLN A 74 -16.43 33.70 45.87
C GLN A 74 -16.01 34.21 44.48
N ALA A 75 -16.26 35.50 44.23
CA ALA A 75 -15.73 36.19 43.05
C ALA A 75 -14.19 36.24 43.11
N VAL A 76 -13.54 36.28 41.95
CA VAL A 76 -12.07 36.43 41.87
C VAL A 76 -11.66 37.80 42.42
N GLU A 77 -10.80 37.82 43.45
CA GLU A 77 -10.48 39.03 44.23
C GLU A 77 -9.74 40.11 43.42
N ASP A 78 -8.76 39.71 42.60
CA ASP A 78 -7.92 40.62 41.80
C ASP A 78 -8.24 40.55 40.30
N ALA A 79 -9.48 40.87 39.93
CA ALA A 79 -9.99 40.76 38.55
C ALA A 79 -9.70 42.00 37.66
N SER A 80 -8.57 42.69 37.87
CA SER A 80 -8.20 43.89 37.10
C SER A 80 -7.22 43.59 35.97
N GLY A 81 -7.50 44.08 34.76
CA GLY A 81 -6.62 43.96 33.59
C GLY A 81 -7.18 43.05 32.48
N GLU A 82 -6.33 42.73 31.51
CA GLU A 82 -6.66 41.87 30.35
C GLU A 82 -6.30 40.39 30.59
N THR A 83 -5.62 40.08 31.70
CA THR A 83 -5.23 38.73 32.11
C THR A 83 -5.40 38.60 33.61
N ILE A 84 -6.29 37.70 34.04
CA ILE A 84 -6.72 37.55 35.43
C ILE A 84 -6.37 36.14 35.92
N ASP A 85 -5.64 36.04 37.03
CA ASP A 85 -5.35 34.77 37.69
C ASP A 85 -6.55 34.32 38.54
N GLY A 86 -7.17 33.21 38.12
CA GLY A 86 -8.24 32.53 38.82
C GLY A 86 -7.76 31.54 39.90
N PRO A 87 -8.66 30.71 40.43
CA PRO A 87 -8.36 29.78 41.51
C PRO A 87 -7.44 28.63 41.05
N VAL A 88 -6.85 27.95 42.04
CA VAL A 88 -6.06 26.73 41.83
C VAL A 88 -6.98 25.58 41.40
N VAL A 89 -6.57 24.84 40.38
CA VAL A 89 -7.24 23.64 39.86
C VAL A 89 -6.74 22.42 40.64
N ASP A 90 -7.67 21.61 41.13
CA ASP A 90 -7.34 20.31 41.74
C ASP A 90 -6.61 19.42 40.72
N ASN A 91 -5.47 18.86 41.11
CA ASN A 91 -4.67 17.94 40.29
C ASN A 91 -5.43 16.66 39.89
N ALA A 92 -6.54 16.31 40.55
CA ALA A 92 -7.41 15.23 40.10
C ALA A 92 -8.18 15.58 38.80
N LEU A 93 -8.37 16.87 38.50
CA LEU A 93 -9.03 17.34 37.28
C LEU A 93 -8.08 17.36 36.07
N THR A 94 -6.77 17.38 36.28
CA THR A 94 -5.77 17.31 35.20
C THR A 94 -5.48 15.88 34.73
N LYS A 95 -6.22 14.90 35.27
CA LYS A 95 -6.12 13.49 34.90
C LYS A 95 -7.44 12.99 34.32
N SER A 96 -7.35 12.02 33.41
CA SER A 96 -8.52 11.28 32.96
C SER A 96 -9.02 10.39 34.09
N ILE A 97 -10.34 10.20 34.18
CA ILE A 97 -10.91 9.19 35.08
C ILE A 97 -10.64 7.76 34.58
N TYR A 98 -10.26 7.61 33.31
CA TYR A 98 -9.97 6.35 32.65
C TYR A 98 -8.51 5.91 32.83
N ASP A 99 -7.83 6.32 33.91
CA ASP A 99 -6.38 6.20 34.11
C ASP A 99 -5.86 4.81 34.58
N SER A 100 -6.70 3.77 34.50
CA SER A 100 -6.35 2.39 34.87
C SER A 100 -6.85 1.33 33.88
N PRO A 101 -6.12 0.22 33.65
CA PRO A 101 -6.59 -0.92 32.86
C PRO A 101 -7.89 -1.56 33.36
N GLN A 102 -8.29 -1.30 34.62
CA GLN A 102 -9.57 -1.77 35.17
C GLN A 102 -10.79 -1.29 34.37
N TRP A 103 -10.66 -0.20 33.60
CA TRP A 103 -11.72 0.27 32.71
C TRP A 103 -11.97 -0.64 31.50
N LEU A 104 -11.10 -1.61 31.24
CA LEU A 104 -11.39 -2.66 30.28
C LEU A 104 -12.54 -3.57 30.79
N ASN A 105 -12.55 -3.86 32.09
CA ASN A 105 -13.59 -4.65 32.77
C ASN A 105 -14.06 -3.94 34.06
N PRO A 106 -14.78 -2.81 33.94
CA PRO A 106 -15.08 -1.97 35.09
C PRO A 106 -16.14 -2.59 35.99
N THR A 107 -16.05 -2.33 37.29
CA THR A 107 -17.08 -2.73 38.25
C THR A 107 -18.35 -1.90 38.08
N PRO A 108 -19.53 -2.38 38.52
CA PRO A 108 -20.76 -1.58 38.52
C PRO A 108 -20.61 -0.23 39.24
N ALA A 109 -19.81 -0.16 40.30
CA ALA A 109 -19.52 1.07 41.03
C ALA A 109 -18.72 2.09 40.17
N MET A 110 -17.74 1.61 39.39
CA MET A 110 -17.00 2.44 38.44
C MET A 110 -17.92 3.00 37.36
N ILE A 111 -18.77 2.15 36.77
CA ILE A 111 -19.75 2.58 35.77
C ILE A 111 -20.73 3.60 36.37
N ALA A 112 -21.23 3.37 37.58
CA ALA A 112 -22.14 4.29 38.26
C ALA A 112 -21.51 5.66 38.51
N SER A 113 -20.18 5.72 38.71
CA SER A 113 -19.45 6.98 38.92
C SER A 113 -19.48 7.92 37.71
N LEU A 114 -19.69 7.38 36.49
CA LEU A 114 -19.76 8.14 35.24
C LEU A 114 -20.97 9.08 35.17
N SER A 115 -22.01 8.84 35.98
CA SER A 115 -23.18 9.72 36.09
C SER A 115 -22.84 11.14 36.57
N LYS A 116 -21.68 11.31 37.20
CA LYS A 116 -21.17 12.63 37.64
C LYS A 116 -20.53 13.44 36.51
N GLY A 117 -20.51 12.89 35.28
CA GLY A 117 -19.80 13.45 34.14
C GLY A 117 -18.31 13.10 34.16
N VAL A 118 -17.71 13.07 32.97
CA VAL A 118 -16.34 12.60 32.76
C VAL A 118 -15.37 13.71 32.38
N ASP A 119 -15.89 14.87 31.98
CA ASP A 119 -15.10 15.97 31.44
C ASP A 119 -14.58 16.88 32.54
N SER A 120 -13.37 17.38 32.35
CA SER A 120 -12.80 18.43 33.19
C SER A 120 -13.14 19.78 32.56
N ILE A 121 -14.01 20.55 33.22
CA ILE A 121 -14.61 21.77 32.66
C ILE A 121 -14.20 22.97 33.49
N ILE A 122 -13.74 24.02 32.82
CA ILE A 122 -13.60 25.37 33.38
C ILE A 122 -14.94 26.09 33.15
N ASP A 123 -15.61 26.42 34.24
CA ASP A 123 -16.79 27.27 34.24
C ASP A 123 -16.34 28.74 34.38
N VAL A 124 -16.91 29.65 33.59
CA VAL A 124 -16.70 31.10 33.71
C VAL A 124 -18.03 31.83 33.60
N CYS A 125 -18.33 32.67 34.59
CA CYS A 125 -19.49 33.55 34.62
C CYS A 125 -19.05 34.98 34.92
N ILE A 126 -19.55 35.94 34.15
CA ILE A 126 -19.48 37.36 34.47
C ILE A 126 -20.89 37.81 34.83
N MET A 127 -21.04 38.35 36.04
CA MET A 127 -22.32 38.78 36.58
C MET A 127 -22.29 40.27 36.91
N ASP A 128 -23.36 40.99 36.59
CA ASP A 128 -23.63 42.36 37.07
C ASP A 128 -24.83 42.31 38.01
N GLY A 129 -24.57 42.30 39.32
CA GLY A 129 -25.57 41.90 40.32
C GLY A 129 -26.08 40.48 40.05
N ASP A 130 -27.40 40.33 39.86
CA ASP A 130 -28.04 39.03 39.54
C ASP A 130 -28.13 38.77 38.02
N LYS A 131 -27.63 39.68 37.17
CA LYS A 131 -27.73 39.58 35.71
C LYS A 131 -26.52 38.86 35.12
N GLU A 132 -26.77 37.78 34.36
CA GLU A 132 -25.75 37.10 33.55
C GLU A 132 -25.31 37.99 32.39
N VAL A 133 -24.03 38.39 32.39
CA VAL A 133 -23.40 39.13 31.29
C VAL A 133 -22.74 38.19 30.30
N LEU A 134 -22.06 37.16 30.82
CA LEU A 134 -21.37 36.16 30.00
C LEU A 134 -21.31 34.82 30.73
N LYS A 135 -21.42 33.75 29.96
CA LYS A 135 -21.32 32.37 30.40
C LYS A 135 -20.47 31.56 29.44
N ILE A 136 -19.44 30.89 29.94
CA ILE A 136 -18.54 30.03 29.16
C ILE A 136 -18.28 28.73 29.93
N GLU A 137 -18.36 27.61 29.23
CA GLU A 137 -17.78 26.33 29.65
C GLU A 137 -16.67 25.97 28.68
N ARG A 138 -15.50 25.57 29.20
CA ARG A 138 -14.33 25.22 28.39
C ARG A 138 -13.71 23.92 28.88
N ASP A 139 -13.33 23.05 27.96
CA ASP A 139 -12.55 21.85 28.30
C ASP A 139 -11.18 22.25 28.88
N LEU A 140 -10.85 21.73 30.06
CA LEU A 140 -9.60 22.03 30.77
C LEU A 140 -8.37 21.65 29.95
N PHE A 141 -8.41 20.54 29.22
CA PHE A 141 -7.27 20.06 28.44
C PHE A 141 -7.07 20.91 27.17
N GLN A 142 -8.14 21.36 26.53
CA GLN A 142 -8.06 22.36 25.45
C GLN A 142 -7.50 23.70 25.97
N ALA A 143 -7.97 24.16 27.13
CA ALA A 143 -7.46 25.36 27.78
C ALA A 143 -5.97 25.24 28.14
N TRP A 144 -5.51 24.03 28.50
CA TRP A 144 -4.12 23.73 28.77
C TRP A 144 -3.25 23.80 27.50
N ASP A 145 -3.64 23.10 26.44
CA ASP A 145 -2.91 23.12 25.17
C ASP A 145 -2.82 24.53 24.59
N GLN A 146 -3.91 25.30 24.68
CA GLN A 146 -3.95 26.69 24.23
C GLN A 146 -3.06 27.61 25.07
N ALA A 147 -3.04 27.44 26.40
CA ALA A 147 -2.15 28.20 27.28
C ALA A 147 -0.68 27.96 26.93
N ARG A 148 -0.31 26.70 26.68
CA ARG A 148 1.05 26.33 26.24
C ARG A 148 1.41 26.93 24.89
N GLY A 149 0.48 26.95 23.92
CA GLY A 149 0.67 27.63 22.64
C GLY A 149 0.97 29.13 22.78
N LYS A 150 0.53 29.75 23.88
CA LYS A 150 0.81 31.15 24.25
C LYS A 150 2.06 31.34 25.13
N GLY A 151 2.80 30.27 25.44
CA GLY A 151 3.98 30.31 26.30
C GLY A 151 3.66 30.36 27.81
N ILE A 152 2.40 30.16 28.20
CA ILE A 152 1.97 30.16 29.60
C ILE A 152 2.26 28.78 30.20
N GLY A 153 3.04 28.77 31.30
CA GLY A 153 3.39 27.55 32.03
C GLY A 153 4.77 26.93 31.72
N GLY A 154 5.60 27.55 30.86
CA GLY A 154 6.99 27.11 30.59
C GLY A 154 7.22 26.44 29.22
N LYS A 155 8.48 26.10 28.91
CA LYS A 155 8.91 25.44 27.66
C LYS A 155 8.94 23.90 27.81
N ALA A 156 9.03 23.19 26.67
CA ALA A 156 8.87 21.74 26.45
C ALA A 156 9.29 20.78 27.59
N ASP A 157 8.52 19.69 27.74
CA ASP A 157 8.64 18.72 28.84
C ASP A 157 9.80 17.70 28.68
N ASP A 158 10.49 17.70 27.53
CA ASP A 158 11.52 16.70 27.19
C ASP A 158 12.66 17.31 26.34
N PRO A 159 13.92 16.80 26.45
CA PRO A 159 15.06 17.25 25.65
C PRO A 159 14.88 17.19 24.13
N SER A 160 13.93 16.39 23.61
CA SER A 160 13.63 16.32 22.17
C SER A 160 12.78 17.50 21.64
N GLY A 161 12.23 18.33 22.52
CA GLY A 161 11.38 19.46 22.15
C GLY A 161 9.91 19.10 21.86
N GLU A 162 9.52 17.82 21.92
CA GLU A 162 8.10 17.44 21.88
C GLU A 162 7.35 17.95 23.11
N GLN A 163 6.16 18.48 22.91
CA GLN A 163 5.29 18.97 23.97
C GLN A 163 4.16 17.98 24.24
N ARG A 164 3.82 17.80 25.52
CA ARG A 164 2.61 17.07 25.89
C ARG A 164 1.39 17.78 25.31
N ILE A 165 0.67 17.05 24.46
CA ILE A 165 -0.67 17.35 23.97
C ILE A 165 -1.66 16.73 24.96
N ASN A 166 -2.65 17.50 25.40
CA ASN A 166 -3.58 17.08 26.45
C ASN A 166 -4.99 16.81 25.92
N SER A 167 -5.41 17.53 24.88
CA SER A 167 -6.74 17.42 24.28
C SER A 167 -6.77 16.46 23.08
N PRO A 168 -7.87 15.71 22.89
CA PRO A 168 -8.07 14.88 21.70
C PRO A 168 -8.02 15.69 20.40
N GLN A 169 -8.51 16.94 20.44
CA GLN A 169 -8.52 17.84 19.29
C GLN A 169 -7.11 18.15 18.80
N ALA A 170 -6.24 18.67 19.67
CA ALA A 170 -4.87 18.98 19.29
C ALA A 170 -4.08 17.72 18.89
N TYR A 171 -4.40 16.56 19.48
CA TYR A 171 -3.81 15.30 19.05
C TYR A 171 -4.31 14.90 17.65
N GLY A 172 -5.60 15.05 17.38
CA GLY A 172 -6.21 14.88 16.07
C GLY A 172 -5.59 15.77 15.00
N GLU A 173 -5.38 17.05 15.30
CA GLU A 173 -4.71 18.01 14.42
C GLU A 173 -3.28 17.56 14.11
N ARG A 174 -2.54 17.11 15.13
CA ARG A 174 -1.19 16.57 14.94
C ARG A 174 -1.20 15.30 14.09
N CYS A 175 -2.14 14.40 14.32
CA CYS A 175 -2.29 13.19 13.52
C CYS A 175 -2.61 13.50 12.06
N VAL A 176 -3.51 14.45 11.77
CA VAL A 176 -3.80 14.86 10.39
C VAL A 176 -2.58 15.49 9.72
N ALA A 177 -1.81 16.31 10.45
CA ALA A 177 -0.58 16.90 9.92
C ALA A 177 0.47 15.84 9.53
N GLU A 178 0.57 14.76 10.31
CA GLU A 178 1.61 13.73 10.16
C GLU A 178 1.18 12.56 9.26
N LEU A 179 -0.12 12.29 9.16
CA LEU A 179 -0.68 11.11 8.47
C LEU A 179 -1.57 11.47 7.29
N GLY A 180 -1.87 12.75 7.08
CA GLY A 180 -2.90 13.20 6.14
C GLY A 180 -4.30 13.12 6.71
N GLU A 181 -5.27 13.65 5.95
CA GLU A 181 -6.67 13.76 6.35
C GLU A 181 -7.31 12.40 6.68
N ILE A 182 -8.29 12.38 7.59
CA ILE A 182 -9.02 11.17 7.99
C ILE A 182 -10.23 10.99 7.04
N PRO A 183 -10.21 9.97 6.16
CA PRO A 183 -11.11 9.88 5.01
C PRO A 183 -12.52 9.33 5.33
N PHE A 184 -12.95 9.40 6.59
CA PHE A 184 -14.33 9.07 7.00
C PHE A 184 -15.24 10.31 7.02
N PHE A 185 -14.66 11.51 7.04
CA PHE A 185 -15.37 12.74 7.35
C PHE A 185 -15.16 13.76 6.23
N GLU A 186 -16.25 14.37 5.78
CA GLU A 186 -16.20 15.47 4.83
C GLU A 186 -15.86 16.76 5.59
N LYS A 187 -14.88 17.51 5.09
CA LYS A 187 -14.51 18.80 5.66
C LYS A 187 -15.55 19.85 5.28
N THR A 188 -16.25 20.41 6.26
CA THR A 188 -17.32 21.40 6.05
C THR A 188 -16.85 22.85 6.22
N GLY A 189 -15.66 23.05 6.80
CA GLY A 189 -15.06 24.36 7.02
C GLY A 189 -13.67 24.27 7.63
N GLU A 190 -13.15 25.39 8.12
CA GLU A 190 -11.87 25.42 8.82
C GLU A 190 -12.00 24.72 10.18
N GLY A 191 -11.35 23.56 10.33
CA GLY A 191 -11.40 22.75 11.55
C GLY A 191 -12.75 22.08 11.85
N THR A 192 -13.71 22.12 10.92
CA THR A 192 -15.07 21.54 11.12
C THR A 192 -15.37 20.48 10.07
N TYR A 193 -16.05 19.42 10.52
CA TYR A 193 -16.26 18.21 9.75
C TYR A 193 -17.69 17.65 9.91
N SER A 194 -18.10 16.82 8.95
CA SER A 194 -19.26 15.94 9.09
C SER A 194 -19.00 14.85 10.15
N THR A 195 -20.07 14.17 10.58
CA THR A 195 -19.97 13.01 11.49
C THR A 195 -20.17 11.71 10.72
N TYR A 196 -19.62 10.61 11.24
CA TYR A 196 -19.75 9.27 10.67
C TYR A 196 -20.70 8.40 11.50
N ASN A 197 -21.47 7.53 10.85
CA ASN A 197 -22.36 6.58 11.52
C ASN A 197 -21.76 5.17 11.49
N CYS A 198 -21.51 4.58 12.66
CA CYS A 198 -21.02 3.21 12.80
C CYS A 198 -21.90 2.17 12.10
N LEU A 199 -23.20 2.43 11.91
CA LEU A 199 -24.10 1.53 11.19
C LEU A 199 -23.78 1.42 9.69
N ASP A 200 -23.04 2.39 9.13
CA ASP A 200 -22.54 2.34 7.75
C ASP A 200 -21.30 1.42 7.62
N SER A 201 -20.75 0.96 8.75
CA SER A 201 -19.62 0.03 8.81
C SER A 201 -20.05 -1.43 8.71
N THR A 202 -19.11 -2.28 8.29
CA THR A 202 -19.31 -3.72 8.15
C THR A 202 -19.54 -4.39 9.51
N PRO A 203 -20.61 -5.18 9.68
CA PRO A 203 -20.82 -5.95 10.90
C PRO A 203 -19.74 -7.01 11.09
N ILE A 204 -19.24 -7.14 12.32
CA ILE A 204 -18.40 -8.27 12.72
C ILE A 204 -19.33 -9.44 13.07
N PRO A 205 -19.24 -10.57 12.35
CA PRO A 205 -20.17 -11.67 12.55
C PRO A 205 -19.95 -12.33 13.91
N MET A 206 -21.06 -12.72 14.53
CA MET A 206 -21.06 -13.54 15.74
C MET A 206 -21.99 -14.72 15.53
N THR A 207 -21.44 -15.93 15.58
CA THR A 207 -22.19 -17.18 15.38
C THR A 207 -22.06 -18.09 16.58
N VAL A 208 -23.08 -18.92 16.78
CA VAL A 208 -23.10 -20.01 17.76
C VAL A 208 -23.48 -21.28 17.01
N THR A 209 -22.53 -22.20 16.91
CA THR A 209 -22.76 -23.53 16.34
C THR A 209 -23.03 -24.54 17.44
N ALA A 210 -24.22 -25.15 17.40
CA ALA A 210 -24.65 -26.17 18.34
C ALA A 210 -24.02 -27.54 18.04
N THR A 211 -24.16 -28.50 18.96
CA THR A 211 -23.61 -29.85 18.83
C THR A 211 -24.17 -30.66 17.67
N ASP A 212 -25.37 -30.33 17.21
CA ASP A 212 -26.02 -30.93 16.03
C ASP A 212 -25.57 -30.29 14.70
N GLY A 213 -24.68 -29.28 14.76
CA GLY A 213 -24.17 -28.54 13.61
C GLY A 213 -25.06 -27.38 13.15
N SER A 214 -26.18 -27.11 13.83
CA SER A 214 -26.99 -25.93 13.53
C SER A 214 -26.26 -24.64 13.91
N VAL A 215 -26.29 -23.63 13.04
CA VAL A 215 -25.63 -22.34 13.24
C VAL A 215 -26.69 -21.27 13.50
N SER A 216 -26.54 -20.52 14.57
CA SER A 216 -27.36 -19.36 14.89
C SER A 216 -26.53 -18.08 14.93
N ALA A 217 -27.14 -16.95 14.57
CA ALA A 217 -26.52 -15.62 14.64
C ALA A 217 -27.39 -14.70 15.52
N PRO A 218 -27.19 -14.72 16.85
CA PRO A 218 -27.90 -13.84 17.77
C PRO A 218 -27.86 -12.38 17.32
N GLN A 219 -29.00 -11.69 17.43
CA GLN A 219 -29.17 -10.34 16.90
C GLN A 219 -28.90 -9.25 17.96
N ASP A 220 -29.03 -9.61 19.23
CA ASP A 220 -28.93 -8.72 20.38
C ASP A 220 -28.24 -9.38 21.57
N GLY A 221 -27.67 -8.53 22.44
CA GLY A 221 -27.07 -8.92 23.71
C GLY A 221 -25.76 -9.71 23.61
N THR A 222 -25.42 -10.33 24.73
CA THR A 222 -24.24 -11.18 24.90
C THR A 222 -24.65 -12.61 25.20
N VAL A 223 -23.97 -13.59 24.61
CA VAL A 223 -24.16 -15.01 24.90
C VAL A 223 -22.98 -15.59 25.69
N ASN A 224 -23.18 -16.75 26.33
CA ASN A 224 -22.12 -17.37 27.13
C ASN A 224 -21.00 -18.00 26.29
N GLN A 225 -21.33 -18.48 25.08
CA GLN A 225 -20.40 -19.11 24.16
C GLN A 225 -20.69 -18.72 22.71
N CYS A 226 -19.64 -18.58 21.91
CA CYS A 226 -19.72 -18.33 20.46
C CYS A 226 -18.53 -18.95 19.74
N ASP A 227 -18.61 -19.03 18.41
CA ASP A 227 -17.60 -19.69 17.60
C ASP A 227 -16.29 -18.87 17.53
N ASN A 228 -16.40 -17.54 17.47
CA ASN A 228 -15.26 -16.62 17.40
C ASN A 228 -15.45 -15.46 18.41
N PRO A 229 -15.04 -15.62 19.68
CA PRO A 229 -15.17 -14.58 20.69
C PRO A 229 -14.26 -13.36 20.43
N GLN A 230 -14.67 -12.20 20.92
CA GLN A 230 -13.83 -10.99 20.93
C GLN A 230 -12.66 -11.16 21.91
N TYR A 231 -11.44 -10.87 21.43
CA TYR A 231 -10.21 -11.20 22.16
C TYR A 231 -9.97 -10.37 23.43
N ILE A 232 -10.04 -9.04 23.35
CA ILE A 232 -9.64 -8.14 24.45
C ILE A 232 -10.48 -8.35 25.72
N TYR A 233 -11.80 -8.48 25.56
CA TYR A 233 -12.77 -8.57 26.64
C TYR A 233 -13.27 -9.98 26.89
N SER A 234 -12.90 -10.95 26.04
CA SER A 234 -13.37 -12.34 26.13
C SER A 234 -14.91 -12.40 26.10
N LEU A 235 -15.49 -11.71 25.10
CA LEU A 235 -16.94 -11.49 24.98
C LEU A 235 -17.50 -12.12 23.70
N CYS A 236 -18.70 -12.67 23.81
CA CYS A 236 -19.53 -13.07 22.67
C CYS A 236 -20.70 -12.11 22.55
N GLU A 237 -20.55 -11.07 21.72
CA GLU A 237 -21.51 -10.00 21.56
C GLU A 237 -21.99 -9.81 20.12
N ALA A 238 -23.28 -9.53 19.97
CA ALA A 238 -23.89 -9.15 18.70
C ALA A 238 -23.82 -7.64 18.47
N GLY A 239 -23.63 -7.20 17.23
CA GLY A 239 -23.66 -5.78 16.86
C GLY A 239 -22.35 -5.02 16.65
N PRO A 240 -21.14 -5.49 17.04
CA PRO A 240 -19.90 -4.78 16.68
C PRO A 240 -19.72 -4.57 15.17
N ARG A 241 -19.05 -3.49 14.79
CA ARG A 241 -18.83 -3.08 13.41
C ARG A 241 -17.43 -2.49 13.21
N VAL A 242 -16.88 -2.66 12.02
CA VAL A 242 -15.58 -2.13 11.63
C VAL A 242 -15.60 -1.59 10.21
N ALA A 243 -14.89 -0.50 9.97
CA ALA A 243 -14.66 0.05 8.64
C ALA A 243 -13.20 0.46 8.48
N SER A 244 -12.71 0.43 7.24
CA SER A 244 -11.39 0.92 6.88
C SER A 244 -11.44 1.83 5.66
N ARG A 245 -10.52 2.78 5.58
CA ARG A 245 -10.34 3.73 4.47
C ARG A 245 -8.86 4.06 4.29
N ILE A 246 -8.47 4.53 3.12
CA ILE A 246 -7.10 4.98 2.81
C ILE A 246 -7.15 6.43 2.31
N ASN A 247 -6.20 7.26 2.74
CA ASN A 247 -6.04 8.63 2.22
C ASN A 247 -4.96 8.72 1.14
N ASP A 248 -4.75 9.91 0.58
CA ASP A 248 -3.82 10.15 -0.54
C ASP A 248 -2.35 9.92 -0.17
N GLN A 249 -2.02 9.97 1.11
CA GLN A 249 -0.71 9.71 1.69
C GLN A 249 -0.44 8.21 1.88
N GLY A 250 -1.43 7.35 1.59
CA GLY A 250 -1.33 5.91 1.80
C GLY A 250 -1.58 5.46 3.24
N THR A 251 -2.03 6.36 4.11
CA THR A 251 -2.37 6.01 5.50
C THR A 251 -3.68 5.23 5.54
N ARG A 252 -3.66 4.09 6.24
CA ARG A 252 -4.85 3.29 6.51
C ARG A 252 -5.50 3.75 7.80
N TRP A 253 -6.78 4.08 7.74
CA TRP A 253 -7.61 4.43 8.88
C TRP A 253 -8.64 3.33 9.13
N VAL A 254 -8.70 2.83 10.35
CA VAL A 254 -9.65 1.79 10.79
C VAL A 254 -10.48 2.32 11.94
N LEU A 255 -11.81 2.32 11.79
CA LEU A 255 -12.76 2.68 12.83
C LEU A 255 -13.50 1.41 13.30
N LEU A 256 -13.43 1.13 14.59
CA LEU A 256 -14.01 -0.05 15.24
C LEU A 256 -15.00 0.39 16.31
N CYS A 257 -16.28 0.05 16.14
CA CYS A 257 -17.35 0.28 17.10
C CYS A 257 -17.74 -1.08 17.71
N ARG A 258 -17.50 -1.28 19.01
CA ARG A 258 -17.69 -2.56 19.71
C ARG A 258 -18.39 -2.36 21.06
N LYS A 259 -18.76 -3.43 21.74
CA LYS A 259 -19.62 -3.37 22.95
C LYS A 259 -20.96 -2.70 22.65
N SER A 260 -21.66 -3.22 21.64
CA SER A 260 -22.94 -2.68 21.19
C SER A 260 -24.01 -2.76 22.29
N ILE A 261 -24.78 -1.69 22.43
CA ILE A 261 -25.84 -1.58 23.43
C ILE A 261 -27.17 -1.80 22.73
N GLY A 262 -27.64 -3.04 22.69
CA GLY A 262 -28.89 -3.41 22.01
C GLY A 262 -28.72 -4.10 20.65
N GLY A 263 -27.50 -4.54 20.31
CA GLY A 263 -27.26 -5.43 19.16
C GLY A 263 -27.06 -4.71 17.82
N PHE A 264 -27.40 -5.38 16.71
CA PHE A 264 -27.09 -4.88 15.36
C PHE A 264 -27.84 -3.62 14.92
N ALA A 265 -29.00 -3.35 15.53
CA ALA A 265 -29.85 -2.20 15.21
C ALA A 265 -29.47 -0.93 16.00
N SER A 266 -28.62 -1.06 17.01
CA SER A 266 -28.23 0.07 17.87
C SER A 266 -27.08 0.86 17.28
N ASP A 267 -27.18 2.18 17.36
CA ASP A 267 -26.10 3.11 17.08
C ASP A 267 -25.27 3.46 18.34
N GLN A 268 -25.53 2.81 19.47
CA GLN A 268 -24.85 3.07 20.74
C GLN A 268 -23.80 2.00 21.06
N PHE A 269 -22.57 2.42 21.35
CA PHE A 269 -21.42 1.54 21.60
C PHE A 269 -20.67 1.99 22.84
N ASN A 270 -20.34 1.07 23.76
CA ASN A 270 -19.53 1.46 24.92
C ASN A 270 -18.07 1.75 24.53
N ASP A 271 -17.62 1.27 23.39
CA ASP A 271 -16.23 1.32 22.95
C ASP A 271 -16.15 1.61 21.44
N ILE A 272 -15.63 2.79 21.11
CA ILE A 272 -15.39 3.25 19.75
C ILE A 272 -13.91 3.65 19.66
N ALA A 273 -13.17 2.94 18.82
CA ALA A 273 -11.74 3.09 18.65
C ALA A 273 -11.39 3.41 17.20
N MET A 274 -10.38 4.25 16.97
CA MET A 274 -9.87 4.52 15.63
C MET A 274 -8.35 4.47 15.60
N ILE A 275 -7.81 3.83 14.57
CA ILE A 275 -6.36 3.70 14.35
C ILE A 275 -6.05 4.23 12.96
N GLY A 276 -5.13 5.19 12.88
CA GLY A 276 -4.51 5.62 11.62
C GLY A 276 -3.08 5.16 11.60
N SER A 277 -2.66 4.39 10.59
CA SER A 277 -1.29 3.93 10.45
C SER A 277 -0.81 4.02 9.01
N ASN A 278 0.37 4.61 8.82
CA ASN A 278 1.01 4.68 7.51
C ASN A 278 2.10 3.60 7.42
N PRO A 279 1.98 2.60 6.55
CA PRO A 279 2.93 1.48 6.47
C PRO A 279 4.32 1.90 5.93
N PHE A 280 4.48 3.13 5.43
CA PHE A 280 5.75 3.62 4.92
C PHE A 280 6.46 4.52 5.92
N THR A 281 5.76 5.43 6.58
CA THR A 281 6.40 6.28 7.61
C THR A 281 6.40 5.60 8.98
N GLY A 282 5.52 4.62 9.19
CA GLY A 282 5.30 3.92 10.46
C GLY A 282 4.50 4.72 11.47
N LYS A 283 4.29 6.01 11.21
CA LYS A 283 3.53 6.91 12.07
C LYS A 283 2.13 6.32 12.27
N THR A 284 1.73 6.29 13.52
CA THR A 284 0.47 5.70 13.98
C THR A 284 -0.18 6.58 15.02
N CYS A 285 -1.50 6.73 14.92
CA CYS A 285 -2.33 7.44 15.87
C CYS A 285 -3.46 6.55 16.38
N PHE A 286 -3.77 6.70 17.68
CA PHE A 286 -4.85 5.98 18.34
C PHE A 286 -5.87 6.96 18.91
N PHE A 287 -7.15 6.63 18.73
CA PHE A 287 -8.27 7.33 19.34
C PHE A 287 -9.20 6.32 19.98
N GLN A 288 -9.76 6.69 21.11
CA GLN A 288 -10.73 5.89 21.85
C GLN A 288 -11.74 6.84 22.48
N ASN A 289 -13.03 6.49 22.47
CA ASN A 289 -14.07 7.27 23.13
C ASN A 289 -13.94 7.22 24.67
N ALA A 290 -14.68 8.08 25.36
CA ALA A 290 -14.88 7.95 26.81
C ALA A 290 -15.71 6.69 27.12
N LEU A 291 -15.03 5.59 27.46
CA LEU A 291 -15.65 4.28 27.63
C LEU A 291 -16.87 4.34 28.56
N TYR A 292 -17.98 3.73 28.14
CA TYR A 292 -19.23 3.66 28.91
C TYR A 292 -19.90 5.01 29.26
N SER A 293 -19.43 6.16 28.77
CA SER A 293 -20.10 7.46 28.99
C SER A 293 -20.47 8.16 27.68
N LYS A 294 -19.55 8.25 26.71
CA LYS A 294 -19.79 8.85 25.39
C LYS A 294 -19.92 7.76 24.34
N LYS A 295 -21.17 7.40 24.04
CA LYS A 295 -21.53 6.14 23.35
C LYS A 295 -22.14 6.31 21.97
N ASP A 296 -22.31 7.56 21.53
CA ASP A 296 -23.01 7.87 20.27
C ASP A 296 -22.14 7.49 19.06
N GLY A 297 -22.35 6.26 18.57
CA GLY A 297 -21.76 5.77 17.32
C GLY A 297 -22.57 6.19 16.10
N GLY A 298 -23.76 6.76 16.25
CA GLY A 298 -24.54 7.33 15.16
C GLY A 298 -23.94 8.64 14.63
N LYS A 299 -23.17 9.34 15.49
CA LYS A 299 -22.56 10.64 15.19
C LYS A 299 -21.10 10.72 15.64
N VAL A 300 -20.27 9.78 15.22
CA VAL A 300 -18.82 9.79 15.48
C VAL A 300 -18.22 11.08 14.90
N PRO A 301 -17.59 11.96 15.70
CA PRO A 301 -16.98 13.19 15.20
C PRO A 301 -15.55 12.94 14.72
N HIS A 302 -15.07 13.78 13.79
CA HIS A 302 -13.64 13.81 13.44
C HIS A 302 -12.81 14.19 14.68
N PRO A 303 -11.71 13.48 15.03
CA PRO A 303 -10.92 13.79 16.22
C PRO A 303 -10.31 15.19 16.27
N ALA A 304 -9.94 15.75 15.13
CA ALA A 304 -9.44 17.13 15.01
C ALA A 304 -10.57 18.20 14.91
N ASP A 305 -11.84 17.81 15.04
CA ASP A 305 -12.95 18.75 14.90
C ASP A 305 -12.97 19.73 16.11
N VAL A 306 -12.85 21.02 15.83
CA VAL A 306 -12.75 22.09 16.84
C VAL A 306 -14.03 22.28 17.66
N GLU A 307 -15.11 21.66 17.21
CA GLU A 307 -16.48 21.88 17.64
C GLU A 307 -17.10 20.64 18.29
N LYS A 308 -16.78 19.45 17.80
CA LYS A 308 -17.46 18.19 18.11
C LYS A 308 -16.52 17.12 18.64
N SER A 309 -15.20 17.29 18.57
CA SER A 309 -14.24 16.25 18.99
C SER A 309 -14.52 15.75 20.41
N ALA A 310 -14.71 16.68 21.35
CA ALA A 310 -15.01 16.37 22.74
C ALA A 310 -16.37 15.69 22.96
N ASN A 311 -17.28 15.64 21.98
CA ASN A 311 -18.57 14.96 22.14
C ASN A 311 -18.41 13.44 22.25
N LEU A 312 -17.29 12.89 21.74
CA LEU A 312 -17.01 11.46 21.79
C LEU A 312 -15.62 11.16 22.37
N TRP A 313 -14.61 11.83 21.85
CA TRP A 313 -13.22 11.61 22.22
C TRP A 313 -12.93 12.32 23.56
N SER A 314 -12.21 11.66 24.45
CA SER A 314 -11.94 12.20 25.78
C SER A 314 -10.51 11.84 26.20
N GLY A 315 -9.62 12.82 26.31
CA GLY A 315 -8.20 12.59 26.56
C GLY A 315 -7.44 11.93 25.39
N VAL A 316 -6.10 11.99 25.46
CA VAL A 316 -5.20 11.31 24.51
C VAL A 316 -4.99 9.88 24.97
N HIS A 317 -5.85 8.96 24.53
CA HIS A 317 -5.80 7.57 24.94
C HIS A 317 -4.61 6.83 24.31
N GLY A 318 -3.51 6.74 25.05
CA GLY A 318 -2.35 5.94 24.63
C GLY A 318 -1.16 5.83 25.60
N GLY A 319 -1.23 6.30 26.86
CA GLY A 319 -0.12 6.10 27.80
C GLY A 319 -0.31 6.54 29.26
N LEU A 320 0.79 6.71 29.99
CA LEU A 320 0.82 6.97 31.44
C LEU A 320 -0.02 8.22 31.80
N GLY A 321 -1.14 7.98 32.50
CA GLY A 321 -2.15 8.99 32.87
C GLY A 321 -3.50 8.85 32.13
N SER A 322 -3.61 7.94 31.15
CA SER A 322 -4.87 7.61 30.44
C SER A 322 -5.30 6.15 30.57
N GLY A 323 -4.59 5.33 31.35
CA GLY A 323 -4.98 3.99 31.81
C GLY A 323 -5.03 2.84 30.82
N ILE A 324 -5.29 3.15 29.55
CA ILE A 324 -5.22 2.20 28.45
C ILE A 324 -4.02 2.60 27.60
N GLN A 325 -2.99 1.76 27.62
CA GLN A 325 -1.85 1.88 26.72
C GLN A 325 -2.14 1.06 25.47
N CYS A 326 -2.62 1.71 24.41
CA CYS A 326 -2.86 1.04 23.13
C CYS A 326 -1.62 0.26 22.68
N THR A 327 -0.43 0.80 22.96
CA THR A 327 0.88 0.21 22.67
C THR A 327 1.15 -1.11 23.37
N LYS A 328 0.50 -1.39 24.50
CA LYS A 328 0.66 -2.69 25.18
C LYS A 328 -0.03 -3.81 24.41
N CYS A 329 -1.18 -3.51 23.80
CA CYS A 329 -1.92 -4.47 22.97
C CYS A 329 -1.40 -4.48 21.53
N HIS A 330 -1.11 -3.29 20.99
CA HIS A 330 -0.50 -3.04 19.67
C HIS A 330 1.01 -2.93 19.83
N ASP A 331 1.63 -4.01 20.34
CA ASP A 331 2.99 -4.04 20.88
C ASP A 331 4.08 -3.95 19.82
N ALA A 332 3.91 -4.60 18.68
CA ALA A 332 4.86 -4.55 17.58
C ALA A 332 4.27 -4.01 16.26
N ASP A 333 2.93 -3.88 16.16
CA ASP A 333 2.24 -3.51 14.93
C ASP A 333 0.93 -2.76 15.21
N ALA A 334 0.52 -1.89 14.27
CA ALA A 334 -0.66 -1.04 14.42
C ALA A 334 -1.99 -1.82 14.31
N PHE A 335 -2.05 -2.88 13.50
CA PHE A 335 -3.26 -3.67 13.32
C PHE A 335 -3.09 -5.09 13.85
N ILE A 336 -4.10 -5.55 14.57
CA ILE A 336 -4.13 -6.84 15.23
C ILE A 336 -5.21 -7.69 14.56
N HIS A 337 -4.85 -8.92 14.20
CA HIS A 337 -5.75 -9.85 13.52
C HIS A 337 -6.11 -11.03 14.40
N THR A 338 -7.40 -11.35 14.44
CA THR A 338 -7.98 -12.50 15.14
C THR A 338 -9.15 -13.04 14.31
N PRO A 339 -9.57 -14.30 14.49
CA PRO A 339 -10.71 -14.85 13.76
C PRO A 339 -11.99 -14.03 13.92
N TRP A 340 -12.15 -13.36 15.06
CA TRP A 340 -13.27 -12.45 15.31
C TRP A 340 -13.23 -11.23 14.37
N ILE A 341 -12.18 -10.41 14.43
CA ILE A 341 -12.12 -9.17 13.63
C ILE A 341 -11.96 -9.46 12.13
N ASP A 342 -11.26 -10.54 11.76
CA ASP A 342 -11.11 -10.99 10.38
C ASP A 342 -12.41 -11.61 9.82
N GLY A 343 -13.37 -11.90 10.70
CA GLY A 343 -14.72 -12.29 10.31
C GLY A 343 -15.47 -11.14 9.64
N ALA A 344 -15.17 -9.87 9.97
CA ALA A 344 -15.70 -8.74 9.24
C ALA A 344 -15.02 -8.64 7.89
N LYS A 345 -15.78 -8.98 6.87
CA LYS A 345 -15.29 -9.05 5.51
C LYS A 345 -15.96 -8.01 4.63
N ASP A 346 -15.20 -7.44 3.72
CA ASP A 346 -15.76 -6.65 2.64
C ASP A 346 -16.63 -7.54 1.74
N SER A 347 -17.22 -6.93 0.72
CA SER A 347 -17.92 -7.60 -0.38
C SER A 347 -17.14 -8.78 -0.97
N ASN A 348 -15.83 -8.85 -0.78
CA ASN A 348 -14.91 -9.74 -1.47
C ASN A 348 -14.40 -10.88 -0.60
N GLY A 349 -14.95 -11.00 0.60
CA GLY A 349 -14.50 -11.98 1.58
C GLY A 349 -13.16 -11.64 2.23
N ARG A 350 -12.62 -10.43 2.02
CA ARG A 350 -11.37 -9.99 2.63
C ARG A 350 -11.62 -9.28 3.95
N PRO A 351 -10.74 -9.45 4.94
CA PRO A 351 -10.81 -8.68 6.17
C PRO A 351 -10.91 -7.18 5.88
N ILE A 352 -11.82 -6.51 6.58
CA ILE A 352 -11.94 -5.04 6.49
C ILE A 352 -10.68 -4.37 7.03
N VAL A 353 -10.07 -4.94 8.06
CA VAL A 353 -8.81 -4.45 8.63
C VAL A 353 -7.66 -4.87 7.71
N PRO A 354 -6.75 -3.95 7.33
CA PRO A 354 -5.62 -4.28 6.46
C PRO A 354 -4.78 -5.41 7.04
N LYS A 355 -4.62 -6.52 6.30
CA LYS A 355 -4.02 -7.76 6.78
C LYS A 355 -2.75 -8.11 6.04
N MET A 356 -1.75 -8.56 6.80
CA MET A 356 -0.50 -9.05 6.25
C MET A 356 -0.70 -10.23 5.30
N GLY A 357 -0.09 -10.15 4.10
CA GLY A 357 -0.23 -11.16 3.05
C GLY A 357 -1.53 -11.09 2.23
N VAL A 358 -2.43 -10.17 2.58
CA VAL A 358 -3.65 -9.86 1.82
C VAL A 358 -3.50 -8.48 1.17
N ASP A 359 -3.10 -7.48 1.94
CA ASP A 359 -2.94 -6.11 1.47
C ASP A 359 -1.52 -5.84 0.89
N PRO A 360 -1.40 -5.20 -0.28
CA PRO A 360 -0.10 -4.96 -0.94
C PRO A 360 0.91 -4.18 -0.09
N ASP A 361 0.44 -3.28 0.77
CA ASP A 361 1.28 -2.45 1.62
C ASP A 361 1.70 -3.17 2.93
N PHE A 362 1.12 -4.34 3.20
CA PHE A 362 1.36 -5.17 4.38
C PHE A 362 1.87 -6.55 3.93
N ALA A 363 3.10 -6.61 3.44
CA ALA A 363 3.69 -7.87 2.99
C ALA A 363 4.11 -8.77 4.17
N ILE A 364 3.93 -10.08 4.02
CA ILE A 364 4.45 -11.08 4.97
C ILE A 364 5.97 -10.95 5.08
N GLY A 365 6.49 -11.06 6.30
CA GLY A 365 7.92 -11.03 6.61
C GLY A 365 8.55 -9.64 6.49
N ALA A 366 7.76 -8.59 6.29
CA ALA A 366 8.22 -7.21 6.26
C ALA A 366 8.43 -6.64 7.68
N ASN A 367 9.16 -7.38 8.51
CA ASN A 367 9.43 -7.03 9.91
C ASN A 367 10.31 -5.78 10.07
N ASP A 368 10.86 -5.28 8.96
CA ASP A 368 11.62 -4.03 8.83
C ASP A 368 10.75 -2.78 8.67
N ILE A 369 9.43 -2.94 8.48
CA ILE A 369 8.48 -1.83 8.35
C ILE A 369 8.45 -1.02 9.65
N PRO A 370 8.49 0.31 9.60
CA PRO A 370 8.42 1.11 10.81
C PRO A 370 7.06 1.04 11.49
N TYR A 371 7.06 1.15 12.81
CA TYR A 371 5.89 1.38 13.64
C TYR A 371 6.30 2.36 14.75
N ALA A 372 5.78 3.58 14.65
CA ALA A 372 6.09 4.67 15.55
C ALA A 372 4.81 5.43 15.88
N ILE A 373 4.73 5.95 17.09
CA ILE A 373 3.53 6.61 17.55
C ILE A 373 3.71 8.11 17.53
N VAL A 374 2.73 8.81 16.97
CA VAL A 374 2.77 10.27 16.87
C VAL A 374 2.79 10.87 18.27
N ASN A 375 3.75 11.80 18.49
CA ASN A 375 4.00 12.48 19.76
C ASN A 375 4.34 11.54 20.94
N ARG A 376 4.91 10.36 20.66
CA ARG A 376 5.20 9.35 21.69
C ARG A 376 5.99 9.91 22.88
N ARG A 377 7.05 10.70 22.62
CA ARG A 377 7.94 11.21 23.67
C ARG A 377 7.24 12.31 24.47
N GLY A 378 6.58 13.25 23.78
CA GLY A 378 5.78 14.29 24.41
C GLY A 378 4.66 13.72 25.29
N GLN A 379 4.12 12.55 24.95
CA GLN A 379 3.12 11.86 25.77
C GLN A 379 3.70 10.94 26.87
N GLY A 380 5.01 10.65 26.87
CA GLY A 380 5.64 9.71 27.80
C GLY A 380 5.29 8.24 27.54
N TRP A 381 5.06 7.86 26.28
CA TRP A 381 4.62 6.52 25.88
C TRP A 381 5.81 5.57 25.66
N THR A 382 5.66 4.32 26.09
CA THR A 382 6.63 3.24 25.89
C THR A 382 6.23 2.35 24.71
N MET A 383 7.23 1.91 23.94
CA MET A 383 7.09 0.91 22.89
C MET A 383 7.65 -0.41 23.40
N GLU A 384 7.00 -1.51 23.05
CA GLU A 384 7.46 -2.85 23.36
C GLU A 384 8.62 -3.27 22.45
N LYS A 385 9.34 -4.32 22.84
CA LYS A 385 10.38 -4.94 22.02
C LYS A 385 9.77 -6.06 21.19
N HIS A 386 10.42 -6.42 20.09
CA HIS A 386 10.07 -7.60 19.29
C HIS A 386 11.13 -8.70 19.36
N ILE A 387 10.69 -9.96 19.24
CA ILE A 387 11.59 -11.12 19.30
C ILE A 387 12.21 -11.42 17.93
N THR A 388 13.53 -11.68 17.87
CA THR A 388 14.21 -12.02 16.60
C THR A 388 15.05 -13.30 16.64
N GLY A 389 14.95 -14.10 17.71
CA GLY A 389 15.71 -15.36 17.81
C GLY A 389 15.26 -16.41 16.79
N ASP A 390 16.20 -17.20 16.26
CA ASP A 390 15.95 -18.21 15.21
C ASP A 390 14.88 -19.24 15.60
N SER A 391 14.77 -19.57 16.89
CA SER A 391 13.76 -20.50 17.38
C SER A 391 12.33 -19.94 17.33
N ALA A 392 12.16 -18.63 17.16
CA ALA A 392 10.87 -17.99 16.92
C ALA A 392 10.50 -17.88 15.42
N ALA A 393 11.42 -18.24 14.51
CA ALA A 393 11.29 -17.99 13.07
C ALA A 393 10.04 -18.59 12.43
N ALA A 394 9.50 -19.69 12.96
CA ALA A 394 8.27 -20.29 12.42
C ALA A 394 7.07 -19.34 12.52
N CYS A 395 7.02 -18.49 13.54
CA CYS A 395 6.02 -17.43 13.68
C CYS A 395 6.52 -16.10 13.08
N THR A 396 7.77 -15.72 13.37
CA THR A 396 8.29 -14.41 12.97
C THR A 396 8.65 -14.29 11.49
N LYS A 397 8.65 -15.39 10.71
CA LYS A 397 8.70 -15.33 9.24
C LYS A 397 7.54 -14.53 8.64
N CYS A 398 6.41 -14.45 9.35
CA CYS A 398 5.21 -13.80 8.84
C CYS A 398 5.05 -12.36 9.32
N HIS A 399 5.17 -12.14 10.62
CA HIS A 399 5.02 -10.82 11.24
C HIS A 399 5.84 -10.73 12.53
N ARG A 400 5.98 -9.53 13.08
CA ARG A 400 6.67 -9.31 14.36
C ARG A 400 5.83 -9.85 15.51
N MET A 401 6.49 -10.22 16.60
CA MET A 401 5.83 -10.53 17.86
C MET A 401 6.45 -9.71 18.99
N GLY A 402 5.63 -8.88 19.60
CA GLY A 402 6.04 -7.97 20.68
C GLY A 402 6.12 -8.66 22.04
N SER A 403 6.73 -7.98 23.00
CA SER A 403 6.80 -8.34 24.42
C SER A 403 5.58 -7.88 25.23
N GLY A 404 4.51 -7.43 24.57
CA GLY A 404 3.35 -6.86 25.23
C GLY A 404 2.28 -7.91 25.60
N GLU A 405 1.03 -7.47 25.59
CA GLU A 405 -0.14 -8.25 26.04
C GLU A 405 -0.28 -9.58 25.29
N TRP A 406 0.19 -9.65 24.04
CA TRP A 406 0.20 -10.87 23.26
C TRP A 406 1.06 -11.96 23.91
N ALA A 407 2.30 -11.62 24.24
CA ALA A 407 3.23 -12.53 24.86
C ALA A 407 2.87 -12.82 26.33
N ASP A 408 2.33 -11.84 27.04
CA ASP A 408 1.93 -11.95 28.45
C ASP A 408 0.71 -12.86 28.65
N SER A 409 -0.35 -12.66 27.84
CA SER A 409 -1.69 -13.14 28.18
C SER A 409 -2.38 -13.94 27.07
N TYR A 410 -2.04 -13.72 25.79
CA TYR A 410 -2.83 -14.27 24.67
C TYR A 410 -2.17 -15.41 23.90
N LEU A 411 -0.87 -15.69 24.08
CA LEU A 411 -0.22 -16.87 23.48
C LEU A 411 -0.86 -18.19 23.93
N SER A 412 -1.34 -18.28 25.17
CA SER A 412 -2.04 -19.46 25.70
C SER A 412 -3.36 -19.72 24.97
N ARG A 413 -4.01 -18.67 24.45
CA ARG A 413 -5.24 -18.80 23.62
C ARG A 413 -4.90 -19.36 22.25
N LEU A 414 -3.83 -18.88 21.63
CA LEU A 414 -3.31 -19.38 20.34
C LEU A 414 -2.85 -20.83 20.43
N ASN A 415 -2.19 -21.20 21.54
CA ASN A 415 -1.78 -22.57 21.82
C ASN A 415 -2.94 -23.45 22.34
N GLY A 416 -4.11 -22.84 22.58
CA GLY A 416 -5.30 -23.56 23.00
C GLY A 416 -5.25 -24.17 24.40
N THR A 417 -4.45 -23.59 25.29
CA THR A 417 -4.25 -23.99 26.69
C THR A 417 -4.97 -23.07 27.69
N ASP A 418 -5.46 -21.91 27.26
CA ASP A 418 -6.28 -21.02 28.08
C ASP A 418 -7.67 -21.63 28.33
N THR A 419 -7.91 -22.12 29.55
CA THR A 419 -9.17 -22.77 29.93
C THR A 419 -10.35 -21.81 30.01
N THR A 420 -10.10 -20.52 30.27
CA THR A 420 -11.15 -19.50 30.30
C THR A 420 -11.61 -19.22 28.87
N TRP A 421 -10.67 -19.09 27.94
CA TRP A 421 -10.96 -18.92 26.51
C TRP A 421 -11.70 -20.12 25.92
N VAL A 422 -11.24 -21.34 26.22
CA VAL A 422 -11.92 -22.58 25.82
C VAL A 422 -13.35 -22.63 26.36
N GLY A 423 -13.58 -22.14 27.58
CA GLY A 423 -14.88 -22.12 28.24
C GLY A 423 -15.92 -21.18 27.59
N ILE A 424 -15.49 -20.12 26.90
CA ILE A 424 -16.36 -19.18 26.17
C ILE A 424 -16.45 -19.48 24.67
N THR A 425 -15.74 -20.50 24.19
CA THR A 425 -15.79 -20.94 22.80
C THR A 425 -16.73 -22.15 22.66
N THR A 426 -17.52 -22.21 21.59
CA THR A 426 -18.39 -23.38 21.33
C THR A 426 -17.58 -24.66 21.12
N ALA A 427 -18.25 -25.82 21.18
CA ALA A 427 -17.63 -27.09 20.81
C ALA A 427 -17.12 -27.09 19.35
N HIS A 428 -17.77 -26.33 18.47
CA HIS A 428 -17.33 -26.14 17.09
C HIS A 428 -16.04 -25.32 17.03
N GLY A 429 -15.99 -24.12 17.64
CA GLY A 429 -14.79 -23.28 17.64
C GLY A 429 -13.59 -23.92 18.35
N ASN A 430 -13.83 -24.87 19.26
CA ASN A 430 -12.78 -25.64 19.94
C ASN A 430 -12.18 -26.80 19.12
N LYS A 431 -12.69 -27.09 17.92
CA LYS A 431 -12.04 -28.06 17.01
C LYS A 431 -10.68 -27.56 16.56
N ALA A 432 -9.73 -28.48 16.32
CA ALA A 432 -8.36 -28.14 15.92
C ALA A 432 -8.27 -27.18 14.72
N GLU A 433 -9.17 -27.33 13.74
CA GLU A 433 -9.25 -26.53 12.51
C GLU A 433 -9.61 -25.04 12.75
N HIS A 434 -10.16 -24.71 13.91
CA HIS A 434 -10.53 -23.34 14.30
C HIS A 434 -9.70 -22.83 15.49
N LYS A 435 -9.36 -23.75 16.39
CA LYS A 435 -8.58 -23.49 17.61
C LYS A 435 -7.16 -23.01 17.29
N TYR A 436 -6.50 -23.62 16.30
CA TYR A 436 -5.13 -23.27 15.89
C TYR A 436 -5.15 -22.51 14.55
N TRP A 437 -5.60 -21.26 14.59
CA TRP A 437 -5.86 -20.44 13.39
C TRP A 437 -4.62 -19.70 12.83
N MET A 438 -3.46 -19.84 13.47
CA MET A 438 -2.19 -19.26 13.01
C MET A 438 -1.09 -20.33 12.95
N PRO A 439 -0.30 -20.39 11.86
CA PRO A 439 -0.27 -19.44 10.74
C PRO A 439 -1.29 -19.83 9.65
N PRO A 440 -1.79 -18.86 8.84
CA PRO A 440 -2.95 -19.05 7.97
C PRO A 440 -2.69 -19.97 6.77
N GLU A 441 -1.43 -20.25 6.42
CA GLU A 441 -1.05 -21.15 5.35
C GLU A 441 -1.15 -22.64 5.71
N HIS A 442 -1.36 -22.98 6.98
CA HIS A 442 -1.51 -24.35 7.46
C HIS A 442 -2.91 -24.59 8.01
N ASN A 443 -3.50 -25.73 7.65
CA ASN A 443 -4.79 -26.16 8.19
C ASN A 443 -4.60 -27.39 9.09
N TYR A 444 -4.64 -27.18 10.42
CA TYR A 444 -4.48 -28.25 11.40
C TYR A 444 -5.83 -28.91 11.69
N THR A 445 -6.04 -30.10 11.15
CA THR A 445 -7.30 -30.85 11.35
C THR A 445 -7.35 -31.66 12.66
N THR A 446 -6.22 -31.79 13.36
CA THR A 446 -6.11 -32.56 14.63
C THR A 446 -5.14 -31.90 15.61
N ASP A 447 -5.34 -32.10 16.92
CA ASP A 447 -4.40 -31.64 17.96
C ASP A 447 -3.00 -32.23 17.77
N ALA A 448 -2.90 -33.50 17.34
CA ALA A 448 -1.61 -34.15 17.13
C ALA A 448 -0.78 -33.47 16.03
N GLN A 449 -1.42 -32.98 14.96
CA GLN A 449 -0.74 -32.21 13.90
C GLN A 449 -0.18 -30.90 14.45
N TRP A 450 -0.95 -30.18 15.28
CA TRP A 450 -0.48 -28.96 15.95
C TRP A 450 0.71 -29.24 16.88
N GLN A 451 0.60 -30.25 17.74
CA GLN A 451 1.65 -30.59 18.70
C GLN A 451 2.99 -30.98 18.05
N ALA A 452 2.96 -31.53 16.84
CA ALA A 452 4.16 -31.89 16.07
C ALA A 452 4.75 -30.72 15.25
N SER A 453 4.02 -29.61 15.11
CA SER A 453 4.36 -28.51 14.22
C SER A 453 5.58 -27.69 14.69
N PRO A 454 6.34 -27.07 13.76
CA PRO A 454 7.37 -26.10 14.12
C PRO A 454 6.80 -24.84 14.77
N GLU A 455 5.57 -24.45 14.44
CA GLU A 455 4.92 -23.26 14.99
C GLU A 455 4.57 -23.42 16.47
N LYS A 456 4.08 -24.59 16.87
CA LYS A 456 3.88 -24.91 18.29
C LYS A 456 5.17 -24.77 19.10
N LYS A 457 6.30 -25.27 18.57
CA LYS A 457 7.62 -25.16 19.24
C LYS A 457 8.08 -23.71 19.34
N ALA A 458 7.85 -22.92 18.30
CA ALA A 458 8.16 -21.49 18.31
C ALA A 458 7.34 -20.73 19.36
N LEU A 459 6.04 -21.01 19.49
CA LEU A 459 5.19 -20.39 20.52
C LEU A 459 5.66 -20.70 21.95
N GLU A 460 6.04 -21.95 22.23
CA GLU A 460 6.61 -22.32 23.54
C GLU A 460 7.92 -21.58 23.83
N PHE A 461 8.78 -21.45 22.81
CA PHE A 461 10.02 -20.68 22.93
C PHE A 461 9.73 -19.19 23.24
N ILE A 462 8.82 -18.56 22.49
CA ILE A 462 8.43 -17.17 22.70
C ILE A 462 7.86 -16.96 24.11
N GLN A 463 7.02 -17.89 24.58
CA GLN A 463 6.46 -17.81 25.94
C GLN A 463 7.54 -17.95 27.03
N SER A 464 8.55 -18.79 26.80
CA SER A 464 9.71 -18.89 27.70
C SER A 464 10.57 -17.61 27.70
N CYS A 465 10.70 -16.97 26.54
CA CYS A 465 11.41 -15.71 26.36
C CYS A 465 10.71 -14.54 27.03
N ASN A 466 9.38 -14.56 27.09
CA ASN A 466 8.62 -13.54 27.81
C ASN A 466 8.82 -13.67 29.33
N SER A 467 8.86 -14.90 29.84
CA SER A 467 9.14 -15.17 31.26
C SER A 467 10.59 -14.83 31.69
N ASN A 468 11.51 -14.71 30.73
CA ASN A 468 12.91 -14.33 30.98
C ASN A 468 13.49 -13.53 29.79
N MET A 469 13.18 -12.23 29.76
CA MET A 469 13.63 -11.32 28.69
C MET A 469 15.15 -11.16 28.60
N ALA A 470 15.90 -11.56 29.64
CA ALA A 470 17.36 -11.49 29.65
C ALA A 470 18.03 -12.65 28.90
N ASN A 471 17.27 -13.67 28.49
CA ASN A 471 17.82 -14.80 27.74
C ASN A 471 18.33 -14.33 26.35
N PRO A 472 19.64 -14.43 26.05
CA PRO A 472 20.20 -13.93 24.80
C PRO A 472 19.68 -14.66 23.56
N ALA A 473 19.21 -15.91 23.71
CA ALA A 473 18.63 -16.68 22.60
C ALA A 473 17.34 -16.04 22.05
N CYS A 474 16.64 -15.24 22.85
CA CYS A 474 15.41 -14.56 22.46
C CYS A 474 15.67 -13.44 21.44
N GLY A 475 16.83 -12.76 21.55
CA GLY A 475 17.18 -11.67 20.64
C GLY A 475 16.15 -10.53 20.62
N TRP A 476 15.67 -10.09 21.79
CA TRP A 476 14.74 -8.96 21.89
C TRP A 476 15.38 -7.67 21.36
N LYS A 477 14.71 -7.00 20.41
CA LYS A 477 15.14 -5.73 19.81
C LYS A 477 14.05 -4.68 19.87
N ASP A 478 14.42 -3.42 19.82
CA ASP A 478 13.45 -2.33 19.70
C ASP A 478 12.73 -2.43 18.36
N VAL A 479 11.43 -2.12 18.35
CA VAL A 479 10.65 -2.07 17.12
C VAL A 479 11.18 -0.93 16.24
N PRO A 480 11.40 -1.14 14.93
CA PRO A 480 11.81 -0.08 14.03
C PRO A 480 10.83 1.08 14.06
N GLU A 481 11.24 2.28 14.49
CA GLU A 481 10.38 3.48 14.48
C GLU A 481 10.52 4.28 13.17
N THR A 482 11.58 4.03 12.40
CA THR A 482 11.81 4.67 11.10
C THR A 482 12.26 3.64 10.08
N LEU A 483 11.90 3.85 8.81
CA LEU A 483 12.42 3.04 7.72
C LEU A 483 13.96 3.14 7.70
N GLY A 484 14.61 2.00 7.95
CA GLY A 484 16.06 1.86 7.90
C GLY A 484 16.79 2.08 9.22
N GLY A 485 16.14 2.28 10.37
CA GLY A 485 16.84 2.58 11.63
C GLY A 485 17.92 1.58 12.08
N ALA A 486 17.83 0.31 11.67
CA ALA A 486 18.84 -0.73 11.92
C ALA A 486 19.53 -1.27 10.64
N ALA A 487 19.05 -0.86 9.46
CA ALA A 487 19.46 -1.36 8.14
C ALA A 487 19.87 -0.24 7.17
N SER A 488 19.97 1.02 7.64
CA SER A 488 20.51 2.15 6.89
C SER A 488 22.00 1.96 6.71
N GLY A 489 22.46 2.19 5.48
CA GLY A 489 23.78 1.74 5.05
C GLY A 489 23.80 0.29 4.56
N GLY A 490 24.70 0.07 3.60
CA GLY A 490 24.74 -1.14 2.77
C GLY A 490 25.12 -0.72 1.36
N LYS A 491 26.07 -1.42 0.75
CA LYS A 491 26.40 -1.18 -0.65
C LYS A 491 25.26 -1.70 -1.52
N LEU A 492 25.09 -1.12 -2.70
CA LEU A 492 24.21 -1.70 -3.71
C LEU A 492 24.57 -3.18 -3.97
N ARG A 493 25.86 -3.51 -3.87
CA ARG A 493 26.45 -4.86 -3.83
C ARG A 493 27.82 -4.79 -3.14
N ASN A 494 28.17 -5.78 -2.32
CA ASN A 494 29.53 -6.02 -1.89
C ASN A 494 30.21 -7.08 -2.77
N PRO A 495 31.43 -6.85 -3.26
CA PRO A 495 32.19 -7.89 -3.94
C PRO A 495 32.48 -9.09 -3.03
N VAL A 496 32.30 -10.30 -3.55
CA VAL A 496 32.64 -11.54 -2.83
C VAL A 496 33.86 -12.23 -3.45
N THR A 497 34.72 -12.82 -2.62
CA THR A 497 35.98 -13.45 -3.05
C THR A 497 35.82 -14.91 -3.49
N LEU A 498 34.60 -15.33 -3.86
CA LEU A 498 34.31 -16.69 -4.32
C LEU A 498 34.88 -16.93 -5.72
N SER A 499 35.30 -18.17 -5.99
CA SER A 499 35.60 -18.62 -7.35
C SER A 499 34.31 -18.66 -8.18
N ASP A 500 34.42 -18.52 -9.50
CA ASP A 500 33.25 -18.49 -10.37
C ASP A 500 32.36 -19.74 -10.27
N ASP A 501 32.94 -20.90 -9.96
CA ASP A 501 32.20 -22.16 -9.80
C ASP A 501 31.38 -22.17 -8.50
N GLU A 502 32.00 -21.86 -7.36
CA GLU A 502 31.28 -21.76 -6.08
C GLU A 502 30.28 -20.59 -6.06
N LEU A 503 30.63 -19.48 -6.70
CA LEU A 503 29.74 -18.34 -6.87
C LEU A 503 28.46 -18.72 -7.64
N ALA A 504 28.59 -19.38 -8.79
CA ALA A 504 27.46 -19.83 -9.59
C ALA A 504 26.60 -20.87 -8.85
N LYS A 505 27.24 -21.82 -8.16
CA LYS A 505 26.55 -22.82 -7.34
C LYS A 505 25.70 -22.18 -6.24
N GLN A 506 26.27 -21.24 -5.49
CA GLN A 506 25.56 -20.57 -4.40
C GLN A 506 24.47 -19.64 -4.93
N ALA A 507 24.77 -18.80 -5.93
CA ALA A 507 23.81 -17.88 -6.53
C ALA A 507 22.58 -18.62 -7.09
N THR A 508 22.80 -19.67 -7.87
CA THR A 508 21.68 -20.47 -8.43
C THR A 508 20.88 -21.20 -7.36
N THR A 509 21.50 -21.58 -6.25
CA THR A 509 20.80 -22.21 -5.11
C THR A 509 19.93 -21.19 -4.37
N ILE A 510 20.45 -19.99 -4.11
CA ILE A 510 19.72 -18.87 -3.51
C ILE A 510 18.50 -18.49 -4.35
N LEU A 511 18.65 -18.45 -5.68
CA LEU A 511 17.55 -18.17 -6.61
C LEU A 511 16.53 -19.33 -6.72
N GLY A 512 16.85 -20.51 -6.19
CA GLY A 512 16.04 -21.73 -6.33
C GLY A 512 16.07 -22.30 -7.75
N MET A 513 17.07 -21.97 -8.56
CA MET A 513 17.20 -22.36 -9.98
C MET A 513 18.28 -23.43 -10.25
N ASN A 514 19.03 -23.84 -9.22
CA ASN A 514 20.10 -24.84 -9.36
C ASN A 514 19.53 -26.23 -9.69
N LYS A 515 19.89 -26.80 -10.84
CA LYS A 515 19.43 -28.14 -11.27
C LYS A 515 19.96 -29.29 -10.40
N ASN A 516 21.05 -29.05 -9.67
CA ASN A 516 21.74 -30.06 -8.88
C ASN A 516 21.23 -30.12 -7.43
N VAL A 517 20.36 -29.18 -7.01
CA VAL A 517 19.86 -29.06 -5.65
C VAL A 517 18.35 -28.86 -5.68
N GLN A 518 17.59 -29.66 -4.94
CA GLN A 518 16.19 -29.32 -4.65
C GLN A 518 16.17 -28.23 -3.58
N GLY A 519 16.10 -26.97 -4.02
CA GLY A 519 16.10 -25.79 -3.13
C GLY A 519 14.69 -25.27 -2.81
N ASN A 520 14.63 -24.35 -1.85
CA ASN A 520 13.45 -23.51 -1.62
C ASN A 520 13.20 -22.66 -2.86
N LYS A 521 12.01 -22.79 -3.44
CA LYS A 521 11.64 -22.09 -4.68
C LYS A 521 11.30 -20.62 -4.39
N ILE A 522 12.33 -19.79 -4.26
CA ILE A 522 12.14 -18.35 -3.98
C ILE A 522 11.75 -17.62 -5.28
N CYS A 523 12.61 -17.66 -6.30
CA CYS A 523 12.35 -17.00 -7.58
C CYS A 523 11.76 -17.96 -8.61
N SER A 524 12.12 -19.24 -8.56
CA SER A 524 11.71 -20.27 -9.53
C SER A 524 10.25 -20.73 -9.44
N ASP A 525 9.51 -20.27 -8.42
CA ASP A 525 8.06 -20.44 -8.34
C ASP A 525 7.31 -19.53 -9.33
N CYS A 526 7.87 -18.35 -9.61
CA CYS A 526 7.28 -17.37 -10.52
C CYS A 526 8.00 -17.31 -11.87
N HIS A 527 9.30 -17.63 -11.90
CA HIS A 527 10.16 -17.46 -13.06
C HIS A 527 10.76 -18.78 -13.53
N THR A 528 10.96 -18.91 -14.83
CA THR A 528 11.57 -20.11 -15.40
C THR A 528 13.05 -20.23 -15.02
N ALA A 529 13.46 -21.38 -14.50
CA ALA A 529 14.86 -21.68 -14.20
C ALA A 529 15.63 -22.11 -15.47
N ASN A 530 15.83 -21.18 -16.42
CA ASN A 530 16.57 -21.43 -17.67
C ASN A 530 17.54 -20.28 -18.01
N THR A 531 18.34 -20.48 -19.06
CA THR A 531 19.38 -19.53 -19.44
C THR A 531 18.79 -18.24 -20.02
N THR A 532 17.69 -18.33 -20.79
CA THR A 532 17.01 -17.15 -21.34
C THR A 532 16.50 -16.21 -20.25
N THR A 533 15.92 -16.74 -19.17
CA THR A 533 15.42 -15.91 -18.06
C THR A 533 16.58 -15.17 -17.39
N LEU A 534 17.68 -15.87 -17.10
CA LEU A 534 18.85 -15.26 -16.47
C LEU A 534 19.57 -14.26 -17.38
N ASN A 535 19.67 -14.54 -18.69
CA ASN A 535 20.21 -13.61 -19.67
C ASN A 535 19.32 -12.36 -19.81
N ASP A 536 18.00 -12.52 -19.82
CA ASP A 536 17.07 -11.38 -19.83
C ASP A 536 17.21 -10.52 -18.55
N TRP A 537 17.43 -11.15 -17.40
CA TRP A 537 17.74 -10.45 -16.16
C TRP A 537 19.12 -9.80 -16.21
N GLN A 538 20.10 -10.43 -16.85
CA GLN A 538 21.43 -9.87 -17.08
C GLN A 538 21.32 -8.62 -17.96
N ASP A 539 20.62 -8.68 -19.10
CA ASP A 539 20.40 -7.54 -20.00
C ASP A 539 19.76 -6.35 -19.25
N LYS A 540 18.73 -6.62 -18.43
CA LYS A 540 18.09 -5.58 -17.60
C LYS A 540 19.04 -5.03 -16.54
N THR A 541 19.88 -5.89 -15.96
CA THR A 541 20.88 -5.51 -14.96
C THR A 541 21.96 -4.64 -15.59
N ASP A 542 22.47 -5.03 -16.75
CA ASP A 542 23.46 -4.27 -17.52
C ASP A 542 22.90 -2.92 -17.95
N GLY A 543 21.65 -2.87 -18.41
CA GLY A 543 20.95 -1.62 -18.70
C GLY A 543 20.80 -0.73 -17.45
N ALA A 544 20.42 -1.32 -16.31
CA ALA A 544 20.35 -0.60 -15.05
C ALA A 544 21.72 -0.06 -14.62
N LEU A 545 22.79 -0.85 -14.72
CA LEU A 545 24.17 -0.46 -14.41
C LEU A 545 24.69 0.60 -15.40
N ALA A 546 24.34 0.53 -16.68
CA ALA A 546 24.75 1.52 -17.67
C ALA A 546 24.09 2.89 -17.44
N GLU A 547 22.85 2.90 -16.98
CA GLU A 547 22.06 4.11 -16.80
C GLU A 547 22.01 4.61 -15.35
N ALA A 548 21.32 3.90 -14.47
CA ALA A 548 20.88 4.37 -13.15
C ALA A 548 21.73 3.88 -11.99
N LEU A 549 22.46 2.78 -12.16
CA LEU A 549 23.16 2.04 -11.11
C LEU A 549 24.66 1.91 -11.42
N LYS A 550 25.27 2.93 -12.03
CA LYS A 550 26.67 2.88 -12.50
C LYS A 550 27.62 2.36 -11.42
N ASP A 551 28.45 1.40 -11.79
CA ASP A 551 29.48 0.81 -10.90
C ASP A 551 30.42 1.89 -10.33
N ALA A 552 30.64 3.00 -11.07
CA ALA A 552 31.39 4.15 -10.59
C ALA A 552 30.82 4.79 -9.30
N ASP A 553 29.50 4.67 -9.07
CA ASP A 553 28.86 5.11 -7.83
C ASP A 553 29.14 4.17 -6.64
N LEU A 554 29.64 2.96 -6.92
CA LEU A 554 30.04 1.94 -5.94
C LEU A 554 31.56 1.92 -5.68
N MET A 555 32.35 2.51 -6.59
CA MET A 555 33.82 2.49 -6.57
C MET A 555 34.44 3.85 -6.19
N GLY A 556 33.76 4.62 -5.33
CA GLY A 556 34.31 5.88 -4.83
C GLY A 556 35.66 5.70 -4.13
N GLU A 557 36.40 6.80 -3.97
CA GLU A 557 37.71 6.77 -3.32
C GLU A 557 37.54 6.61 -1.81
N VAL A 558 38.14 5.57 -1.23
CA VAL A 558 38.21 5.41 0.23
C VAL A 558 39.15 6.46 0.76
N VAL A 559 38.60 7.38 1.53
CA VAL A 559 39.34 8.37 2.30
C VAL A 559 39.55 7.80 3.68
N ASP A 560 40.82 7.75 4.09
CA ASP A 560 41.25 7.51 5.46
C ASP A 560 42.38 8.50 5.74
N GLU A 561 41.99 9.75 5.97
CA GLU A 561 42.91 10.89 6.02
C GLU A 561 42.86 11.56 7.39
N THR A 562 44.04 12.00 7.85
CA THR A 562 44.18 12.81 9.06
C THR A 562 44.57 14.23 8.69
N SER A 563 43.79 15.22 9.14
CA SER A 563 44.06 16.63 8.91
C SER A 563 45.37 17.07 9.57
N PRO A 564 45.98 18.16 9.07
CA PRO A 564 46.90 18.96 9.87
C PRO A 564 46.24 19.39 11.19
N GLY A 565 47.06 19.72 12.20
CA GLY A 565 46.52 20.21 13.48
C GLY A 565 45.71 21.49 13.29
N VAL A 566 44.42 21.45 13.65
CA VAL A 566 43.49 22.57 13.60
C VAL A 566 43.46 23.22 14.97
N ARG A 567 43.92 24.47 15.05
CA ARG A 567 43.82 25.30 16.24
C ARG A 567 42.39 25.84 16.37
N ILE A 568 41.85 25.78 17.59
CA ILE A 568 40.54 26.30 17.98
C ILE A 568 40.71 27.11 19.27
N GLU A 569 40.18 28.32 19.31
CA GLU A 569 40.22 29.20 20.48
C GLU A 569 39.01 28.98 21.40
N ASN A 570 39.14 29.31 22.68
CA ASN A 570 38.04 29.26 23.63
C ASN A 570 36.85 30.12 23.15
N GLY A 571 35.68 29.49 23.06
CA GLY A 571 34.43 30.08 22.58
C GLY A 571 34.21 29.99 21.06
N GLU A 572 35.23 29.59 20.29
CA GLU A 572 35.15 29.45 18.83
C GLU A 572 34.31 28.22 18.44
N PHE A 573 33.37 28.40 17.52
CA PHE A 573 32.60 27.32 16.88
C PHE A 573 32.89 27.30 15.38
N LYS A 574 33.73 26.35 14.95
CA LYS A 574 34.27 26.32 13.59
C LYS A 574 33.68 25.16 12.80
N VAL A 575 32.92 25.48 11.75
CA VAL A 575 32.37 24.50 10.81
C VAL A 575 33.41 24.12 9.76
N LEU A 576 33.51 22.84 9.42
CA LEU A 576 34.37 22.28 8.38
C LEU A 576 33.53 21.34 7.48
N GLY A 577 33.94 21.21 6.21
CA GLY A 577 33.24 20.43 5.20
C GLY A 577 32.68 21.30 4.06
N PRO A 578 31.72 20.79 3.26
CA PRO A 578 31.08 19.49 3.42
C PRO A 578 31.99 18.32 2.99
N TYR A 579 31.86 17.19 3.68
CA TYR A 579 32.40 15.89 3.29
C TYR A 579 31.31 15.16 2.51
N GLU A 580 31.49 15.03 1.19
CA GLU A 580 30.55 14.27 0.36
C GLU A 580 30.81 12.77 0.53
N VAL A 581 29.78 12.01 0.89
CA VAL A 581 29.88 10.57 1.17
C VAL A 581 29.05 9.82 0.14
N ALA A 582 29.67 8.80 -0.47
CA ALA A 582 29.09 7.98 -1.51
C ALA A 582 27.93 7.11 -1.00
N ALA A 583 27.07 6.70 -1.92
CA ALA A 583 25.94 5.83 -1.61
C ALA A 583 26.39 4.49 -1.00
N GLY A 584 25.82 4.12 0.15
CA GLY A 584 26.18 2.88 0.85
C GLY A 584 27.52 2.91 1.60
N SER A 585 28.22 4.05 1.64
CA SER A 585 29.39 4.27 2.49
C SER A 585 29.00 4.93 3.81
N PHE A 586 29.78 4.72 4.86
CA PHE A 586 29.60 5.35 6.17
C PHE A 586 30.61 6.47 6.38
N PHE A 587 30.19 7.55 7.07
CA PHE A 587 31.04 8.63 7.53
C PHE A 587 31.49 8.38 8.98
N GLU A 588 32.77 8.13 9.18
CA GLU A 588 33.37 8.09 10.51
C GLU A 588 34.35 9.25 10.64
N ILE A 589 34.30 9.95 11.77
CA ILE A 589 35.19 11.08 12.04
C ILE A 589 35.59 11.04 13.51
N SER A 590 36.88 11.18 13.78
CA SER A 590 37.41 11.32 15.13
C SER A 590 38.34 12.51 15.23
N ILE A 591 38.44 13.09 16.43
CA ILE A 591 39.43 14.09 16.76
C ILE A 591 40.38 13.57 17.85
N ALA A 592 41.63 14.01 17.80
CA ALA A 592 42.62 13.78 18.84
C ALA A 592 43.54 14.99 18.98
N GLY A 593 43.79 15.47 20.20
CA GLY A 593 44.59 16.66 20.42
C GLY A 593 44.71 17.12 21.86
N THR A 594 45.08 18.39 22.03
CA THR A 594 45.25 19.07 23.33
C THR A 594 44.11 20.06 23.58
N GLY A 595 43.87 20.42 24.84
CA GLY A 595 42.77 21.31 25.24
C GLY A 595 41.45 20.56 25.38
N ASP A 596 40.35 21.32 25.36
CA ASP A 596 38.97 20.81 25.45
C ASP A 596 38.16 21.31 24.24
N VAL A 597 38.19 20.53 23.16
CA VAL A 597 37.52 20.82 21.90
C VAL A 597 36.51 19.71 21.63
N ASP A 598 35.24 20.08 21.53
CA ASP A 598 34.15 19.15 21.24
C ASP A 598 33.92 19.00 19.73
N LEU A 599 33.56 17.79 19.30
CA LEU A 599 33.18 17.41 17.94
C LEU A 599 31.65 17.40 17.78
N TYR A 600 31.17 18.08 16.76
CA TYR A 600 29.78 18.04 16.30
C TYR A 600 29.75 17.53 14.86
N VAL A 601 28.80 16.67 14.52
CA VAL A 601 28.60 16.16 13.15
C VAL A 601 27.14 16.28 12.77
N LYS A 602 26.87 16.69 11.54
CA LYS A 602 25.51 16.74 10.98
C LYS A 602 25.47 16.38 9.50
N ARG A 603 24.46 15.61 9.10
CA ARG A 603 24.17 15.21 7.73
C ARG A 603 23.26 16.26 7.06
N GLY A 604 23.53 16.56 5.80
CA GLY A 604 22.76 17.47 4.94
C GLY A 604 23.10 18.95 5.10
N GLU A 605 23.27 19.42 6.34
CA GLU A 605 23.43 20.85 6.68
C GLU A 605 24.48 21.08 7.78
N GLU A 606 24.89 22.34 7.95
CA GLU A 606 25.89 22.73 8.95
C GLU A 606 25.34 22.50 10.38
N PRO A 607 26.11 21.89 11.30
CA PRO A 607 25.71 21.73 12.68
C PRO A 607 25.65 23.08 13.40
N THR A 608 24.78 23.17 14.41
CA THR A 608 24.79 24.26 15.40
C THR A 608 25.01 23.67 16.79
N LYS A 609 25.25 24.52 17.80
CA LYS A 609 25.37 24.07 19.20
C LYS A 609 24.12 23.33 19.72
N SER A 610 22.97 23.52 19.09
CA SER A 610 21.69 22.91 19.48
C SER A 610 21.14 21.91 18.46
N VAL A 611 21.69 21.85 17.24
CA VAL A 611 21.20 21.00 16.15
C VAL A 611 22.39 20.25 15.55
N TYR A 612 22.49 18.96 15.85
CA TYR A 612 23.55 18.06 15.39
C TYR A 612 23.03 16.62 15.39
N ASP A 613 23.69 15.75 14.63
CA ASP A 613 23.36 14.32 14.56
C ASP A 613 24.25 13.50 15.52
N CYS A 614 25.49 13.94 15.74
CA CYS A 614 26.41 13.32 16.70
C CYS A 614 27.22 14.39 17.44
N ARG A 615 27.31 14.23 18.77
CA ARG A 615 28.22 14.96 19.66
C ARG A 615 28.66 14.00 20.79
N PRO A 616 29.92 13.53 20.81
CA PRO A 616 30.44 12.75 21.92
C PRO A 616 30.50 13.62 23.20
N PHE A 617 30.28 13.03 24.37
CA PHE A 617 30.34 13.74 25.66
C PHE A 617 31.66 13.43 26.38
N ALA A 618 32.79 13.46 25.68
CA ALA A 618 34.07 13.18 26.31
C ALA A 618 34.57 14.43 27.06
N GLN A 619 35.31 14.24 28.16
CA GLN A 619 35.96 15.34 28.88
C GLN A 619 37.34 15.70 28.30
N SER A 620 37.59 15.35 27.03
CA SER A 620 38.89 15.51 26.39
C SER A 620 38.73 15.71 24.90
N SER A 621 39.72 16.33 24.25
CA SER A 621 39.80 16.47 22.79
C SER A 621 40.09 15.15 22.03
N THR A 622 39.70 14.01 22.59
CA THR A 622 39.74 12.68 21.95
C THR A 622 38.32 12.17 21.82
N GLU A 623 37.69 12.44 20.69
CA GLU A 623 36.27 12.16 20.45
C GLU A 623 36.08 11.43 19.12
N LYS A 624 35.01 10.64 19.00
CA LYS A 624 34.70 9.88 17.79
C LYS A 624 33.19 9.87 17.54
N CYS A 625 32.80 10.10 16.29
CA CYS A 625 31.47 9.83 15.75
C CYS A 625 31.56 8.74 14.69
N ASP A 626 30.85 7.63 14.88
CA ASP A 626 30.76 6.55 13.90
C ASP A 626 29.31 6.06 13.70
N LYS A 627 29.13 5.04 12.84
CA LYS A 627 27.82 4.51 12.46
C LYS A 627 26.95 4.01 13.62
N SER A 628 27.53 3.76 14.80
CA SER A 628 26.77 3.34 15.99
C SER A 628 26.09 4.52 16.68
N MET A 629 26.52 5.75 16.40
CA MET A 629 26.07 6.96 17.11
C MET A 629 25.05 7.78 16.32
N TYR A 630 25.00 7.64 15.00
CA TYR A 630 24.11 8.41 14.12
C TYR A 630 23.97 7.74 12.73
N ASN A 631 23.05 8.24 11.90
CA ASN A 631 22.93 7.80 10.51
C ASN A 631 24.07 8.35 9.65
N ALA A 632 25.19 7.63 9.67
CA ALA A 632 26.41 7.97 8.97
C ALA A 632 26.39 7.62 7.47
N SER A 633 25.29 7.08 6.91
CA SER A 633 25.30 6.57 5.55
C SER A 633 25.08 7.64 4.47
N GLY A 634 25.84 7.52 3.37
CA GLY A 634 25.61 8.26 2.14
C GLY A 634 24.58 7.57 1.21
N PRO A 635 24.10 8.26 0.16
CA PRO A 635 24.70 9.45 -0.40
C PRO A 635 24.25 10.72 0.34
N ALA A 636 25.18 11.47 0.92
CA ALA A 636 24.86 12.71 1.64
C ALA A 636 26.10 13.60 1.82
N LYS A 637 25.87 14.87 2.10
CA LYS A 637 26.90 15.78 2.63
C LYS A 637 26.95 15.65 4.14
N PHE A 638 28.12 15.52 4.72
CA PHE A 638 28.32 15.57 6.17
C PHE A 638 29.14 16.81 6.51
N TRP A 639 28.70 17.54 7.51
CA TRP A 639 29.35 18.72 8.06
C TRP A 639 29.83 18.40 9.45
N ILE A 640 30.98 18.94 9.80
CA ILE A 640 31.52 18.82 11.15
C ILE A 640 31.71 20.20 11.74
N ALA A 641 31.62 20.34 13.05
CA ALA A 641 32.07 21.54 13.73
C ALA A 641 32.91 21.19 14.94
N LEU A 642 33.85 22.08 15.25
CA LEU A 642 34.69 22.04 16.43
C LEU A 642 34.28 23.19 17.35
N ASN A 643 34.02 22.89 18.62
CA ASN A 643 33.71 23.89 19.64
C ASN A 643 34.83 23.93 20.68
N GLY A 644 35.52 25.06 20.78
CA GLY A 644 36.56 25.24 21.80
C GLY A 644 35.94 25.58 23.15
N THR A 645 35.87 24.62 24.05
CA THR A 645 35.57 24.87 25.47
C THR A 645 36.84 25.36 26.20
N GLN A 646 38.02 25.00 25.69
CA GLN A 646 39.32 25.61 25.99
C GLN A 646 40.16 25.72 24.72
N ASP A 647 41.20 26.56 24.74
CA ASP A 647 42.18 26.64 23.65
C ASP A 647 42.78 25.25 23.38
N GLY A 648 42.69 24.81 22.12
CA GLY A 648 43.08 23.46 21.74
C GLY A 648 43.66 23.39 20.35
N THR A 649 44.36 22.28 20.08
CA THR A 649 44.80 21.93 18.73
C THR A 649 44.50 20.46 18.50
N VAL A 650 43.60 20.19 17.57
CA VAL A 650 43.10 18.83 17.29
C VAL A 650 43.41 18.43 15.86
N LYS A 651 43.74 17.15 15.66
CA LYS A 651 43.78 16.52 14.35
C LYS A 651 42.47 15.78 14.13
N LEU A 652 41.92 15.87 12.93
CA LEU A 652 40.70 15.18 12.55
C LEU A 652 41.05 13.99 11.65
N THR A 653 40.61 12.80 11.99
CA THR A 653 40.76 11.59 11.16
C THR A 653 39.41 11.17 10.63
N GLY A 654 39.21 11.28 9.31
CA GLY A 654 37.96 10.96 8.64
C GLY A 654 38.10 9.68 7.81
N LYS A 655 37.17 8.75 7.99
CA LYS A 655 37.07 7.50 7.23
C LYS A 655 35.72 7.40 6.53
N TYR A 656 35.72 7.47 5.20
CA TYR A 656 34.52 7.41 4.37
C TYR A 656 34.88 7.15 2.91
N THR A 657 33.88 7.01 2.04
CA THR A 657 34.10 6.93 0.59
C THR A 657 33.57 8.19 -0.05
N LYS A 658 34.40 8.93 -0.81
CA LYS A 658 33.95 10.06 -1.62
C LYS A 658 33.14 9.56 -2.82
N PRO A 659 32.03 10.21 -3.20
CA PRO A 659 31.39 9.95 -4.48
C PRO A 659 32.39 10.12 -5.62
N HIS A 660 32.30 9.26 -6.63
CA HIS A 660 33.06 9.47 -7.85
C HIS A 660 32.67 10.82 -8.49
N PRO A 661 33.59 11.60 -9.09
CA PRO A 661 33.28 12.91 -9.65
C PRO A 661 32.13 12.93 -10.68
N ASN A 662 31.90 11.81 -11.34
CA ASN A 662 30.81 11.61 -12.32
C ASN A 662 29.58 10.87 -11.73
N ALA A 663 29.44 10.84 -10.40
CA ALA A 663 28.35 10.14 -9.74
C ALA A 663 26.99 10.78 -10.07
N ILE A 664 25.97 9.95 -10.26
CA ILE A 664 24.62 10.44 -10.60
C ILE A 664 23.97 10.96 -9.31
N ALA A 665 23.47 12.20 -9.37
CA ALA A 665 22.70 12.80 -8.29
C ALA A 665 21.49 11.93 -7.92
N ALA A 666 21.22 11.78 -6.62
CA ALA A 666 20.18 10.86 -6.14
C ALA A 666 18.79 11.11 -6.75
N LYS A 667 18.42 12.38 -6.93
CA LYS A 667 17.14 12.76 -7.55
C LYS A 667 17.04 12.30 -9.00
N ASP A 668 18.10 12.43 -9.78
CA ASP A 668 18.10 11.97 -11.17
C ASP A 668 18.14 10.45 -11.25
N ARG A 669 18.81 9.80 -10.30
CA ARG A 669 18.78 8.35 -10.16
C ARG A 669 17.37 7.81 -9.91
N VAL A 670 16.64 8.41 -8.96
CA VAL A 670 15.25 8.01 -8.67
C VAL A 670 14.35 8.18 -9.89
N LYS A 671 14.52 9.27 -10.68
CA LYS A 671 13.80 9.42 -11.95
C LYS A 671 14.11 8.28 -12.91
N MET A 672 15.37 7.86 -13.00
CA MET A 672 15.78 6.77 -13.88
C MET A 672 15.18 5.41 -13.50
N PHE A 673 14.70 5.21 -12.26
CA PHE A 673 13.97 3.99 -11.89
C PHE A 673 12.54 3.91 -12.45
N ARG A 674 12.04 5.01 -13.02
CA ARG A 674 10.74 5.06 -13.67
C ARG A 674 10.81 4.48 -15.08
N LEU A 675 9.69 3.92 -15.55
CA LEU A 675 9.53 3.38 -16.90
C LEU A 675 9.87 4.42 -17.98
N ASP A 676 9.43 5.67 -17.80
CA ASP A 676 9.84 6.85 -18.52
C ASP A 676 10.48 7.86 -17.55
N PRO A 677 11.82 8.00 -17.54
CA PRO A 677 12.52 8.94 -16.65
C PRO A 677 12.21 10.42 -16.91
N ALA A 678 11.68 10.77 -18.08
CA ALA A 678 11.35 12.16 -18.41
C ALA A 678 10.06 12.63 -17.71
N GLN A 679 9.23 11.70 -17.24
CA GLN A 679 7.93 11.98 -16.65
C GLN A 679 7.94 11.66 -15.16
N ALA A 680 7.70 12.69 -14.32
CA ALA A 680 7.75 12.55 -12.87
C ALA A 680 6.66 11.61 -12.31
N ASP A 681 5.56 11.44 -13.03
CA ASP A 681 4.43 10.58 -12.69
C ASP A 681 4.53 9.18 -13.32
N SER A 682 5.55 8.91 -14.15
CA SER A 682 5.76 7.59 -14.74
C SER A 682 5.92 6.54 -13.64
N PRO A 683 5.32 5.34 -13.79
CA PRO A 683 5.44 4.30 -12.77
C PRO A 683 6.88 3.80 -12.62
N TYR A 684 7.25 3.44 -11.38
CA TYR A 684 8.45 2.65 -11.13
C TYR A 684 8.27 1.22 -11.63
N VAL A 685 9.32 0.62 -12.22
CA VAL A 685 9.26 -0.74 -12.75
C VAL A 685 10.53 -1.55 -12.42
N PRO A 686 10.41 -2.85 -12.08
CA PRO A 686 11.56 -3.72 -11.78
C PRO A 686 12.62 -3.74 -12.90
N ALA A 687 12.20 -3.62 -14.15
CA ALA A 687 13.11 -3.66 -15.29
C ALA A 687 14.16 -2.55 -15.30
N ARG A 688 13.93 -1.42 -14.62
CA ARG A 688 14.89 -0.30 -14.54
C ARG A 688 15.96 -0.49 -13.46
N VAL A 689 15.85 -1.56 -12.66
CA VAL A 689 16.84 -1.93 -11.63
C VAL A 689 17.34 -3.37 -11.77
N GLY A 690 16.88 -4.13 -12.78
CA GLY A 690 17.37 -5.49 -13.06
C GLY A 690 17.31 -6.42 -11.84
N ILE A 691 18.39 -7.18 -11.60
CA ILE A 691 18.50 -8.08 -10.45
C ILE A 691 18.42 -7.35 -9.11
N TYR A 692 18.78 -6.05 -9.06
CA TYR A 692 18.67 -5.22 -7.85
C TYR A 692 17.23 -4.96 -7.42
N ALA A 693 16.22 -5.36 -8.21
CA ALA A 693 14.84 -5.47 -7.74
C ALA A 693 14.72 -6.35 -6.47
N ALA A 694 15.59 -7.37 -6.33
CA ALA A 694 15.67 -8.24 -5.17
C ALA A 694 16.35 -7.59 -3.95
N ALA A 695 16.88 -6.37 -4.09
CA ALA A 695 17.53 -5.60 -3.03
C ALA A 695 16.80 -4.29 -2.70
N VAL A 696 15.64 -4.03 -3.32
CA VAL A 696 14.90 -2.77 -3.13
C VAL A 696 14.55 -2.49 -1.67
N HIS A 697 14.34 -3.54 -0.86
CA HIS A 697 14.10 -3.42 0.58
C HIS A 697 15.36 -3.09 1.39
N LEU A 698 16.57 -3.28 0.85
CA LEU A 698 17.84 -3.04 1.52
C LEU A 698 18.20 -1.54 1.58
N GLY A 699 19.13 -1.20 2.48
CA GLY A 699 19.41 0.18 2.89
C GLY A 699 19.83 1.15 1.78
N TRP A 700 20.55 0.67 0.75
CA TRP A 700 21.08 1.52 -0.32
C TRP A 700 20.00 2.33 -1.06
N PHE A 701 18.86 1.69 -1.36
CA PHE A 701 17.74 2.37 -2.02
C PHE A 701 17.08 3.37 -1.08
N GLN A 702 16.93 3.04 0.21
CA GLN A 702 16.37 3.97 1.20
C GLN A 702 17.22 5.24 1.29
N ASP A 703 18.55 5.10 1.35
CA ASP A 703 19.47 6.23 1.43
C ASP A 703 19.47 7.05 0.13
N THR A 704 19.36 6.40 -1.02
CA THR A 704 19.16 7.08 -2.31
C THR A 704 17.89 7.92 -2.31
N PHE A 705 16.76 7.40 -1.80
CA PHE A 705 15.52 8.17 -1.73
C PHE A 705 15.59 9.30 -0.70
N LYS A 706 16.20 9.08 0.48
CA LYS A 706 16.46 10.15 1.47
C LYS A 706 17.26 11.30 0.85
N ALA A 707 18.26 10.99 0.03
CA ALA A 707 19.08 11.99 -0.66
C ALA A 707 18.37 12.65 -1.84
N ALA A 708 17.44 11.95 -2.50
CA ALA A 708 16.64 12.49 -3.59
C ALA A 708 15.56 13.46 -3.10
N PHE A 709 15.05 13.24 -1.88
CA PHE A 709 14.00 14.03 -1.25
C PHE A 709 14.42 14.52 0.15
N PRO A 710 15.47 15.37 0.25
CA PRO A 710 15.93 15.87 1.53
C PRO A 710 14.86 16.78 2.16
N ALA A 711 14.63 16.61 3.46
CA ALA A 711 13.70 17.41 4.23
C ALA A 711 14.03 18.91 4.19
N GLY A 712 13.01 19.76 4.24
CA GLY A 712 13.15 21.22 4.25
C GLY A 712 13.57 21.84 2.91
N GLN A 713 13.85 21.03 1.88
CA GLN A 713 14.21 21.50 0.55
C GLN A 713 13.09 21.21 -0.46
N ASN A 714 12.85 22.12 -1.40
CA ASN A 714 11.90 21.94 -2.50
C ASN A 714 10.46 21.55 -2.05
N GLY A 715 10.05 21.96 -0.84
CA GLY A 715 8.75 21.61 -0.28
C GLY A 715 8.64 20.19 0.30
N ASN A 716 9.76 19.46 0.42
CA ASN A 716 9.77 18.15 1.04
C ASN A 716 9.60 18.25 2.56
N SER A 717 8.69 17.45 3.09
CA SER A 717 8.60 17.13 4.52
C SER A 717 9.64 16.07 4.90
N ASP A 718 9.79 15.80 6.19
CA ASP A 718 10.62 14.71 6.72
C ASP A 718 10.21 13.32 6.17
N ASP A 719 8.97 13.17 5.73
CA ASP A 719 8.39 11.91 5.26
C ASP A 719 8.33 11.76 3.74
N THR A 720 8.61 12.83 2.98
CA THR A 720 8.44 12.82 1.52
C THR A 720 9.25 11.72 0.86
N TRP A 721 10.48 11.47 1.33
CA TRP A 721 11.32 10.39 0.83
C TRP A 721 10.72 9.01 1.10
N ALA A 722 10.10 8.80 2.27
CA ALA A 722 9.55 7.51 2.68
C ALA A 722 8.31 7.18 1.86
N LEU A 723 7.47 8.17 1.57
CA LEU A 723 6.30 8.04 0.70
C LEU A 723 6.71 7.70 -0.74
N GLU A 724 7.69 8.39 -1.32
CA GLU A 724 8.19 8.08 -2.67
C GLU A 724 8.90 6.72 -2.72
N TYR A 725 9.67 6.38 -1.69
CA TYR A 725 10.29 5.07 -1.55
C TYR A 725 9.24 3.96 -1.41
N GLY A 726 8.14 4.20 -0.70
CA GLY A 726 7.00 3.29 -0.58
C GLY A 726 6.40 2.93 -1.93
N LYS A 727 6.14 3.94 -2.78
CA LYS A 727 5.68 3.75 -4.17
C LYS A 727 6.67 2.90 -4.99
N PHE A 728 7.97 3.17 -4.82
CA PHE A 728 9.03 2.42 -5.48
C PHE A 728 9.12 0.97 -4.98
N LYS A 729 9.18 0.74 -3.66
CA LYS A 729 9.23 -0.58 -3.01
C LYS A 729 8.02 -1.42 -3.41
N GLY A 730 6.82 -0.86 -3.31
CA GLY A 730 5.56 -1.55 -3.64
C GLY A 730 5.51 -2.06 -5.08
N ARG A 731 6.02 -1.28 -6.07
CA ARG A 731 6.04 -1.70 -7.48
C ARG A 731 7.27 -2.52 -7.86
N THR A 732 8.44 -2.22 -7.30
CA THR A 732 9.73 -2.69 -7.81
C THR A 732 10.29 -3.87 -7.03
N SER A 733 10.04 -3.95 -5.72
CA SER A 733 10.64 -4.98 -4.87
C SER A 733 10.20 -6.39 -5.28
N MET A 734 11.18 -7.29 -5.34
CA MET A 734 11.04 -8.71 -5.63
C MET A 734 11.69 -9.55 -4.51
N PRO A 735 11.27 -10.81 -4.34
CA PRO A 735 10.08 -11.43 -4.92
C PRO A 735 8.77 -10.78 -4.38
N LYS A 736 7.67 -10.88 -5.13
CA LYS A 736 6.35 -10.38 -4.72
C LYS A 736 5.63 -11.35 -3.78
N GLY A 737 4.66 -10.88 -3.01
CA GLY A 737 3.81 -11.74 -2.18
C GLY A 737 4.58 -12.37 -1.00
N ASN A 738 4.29 -13.65 -0.71
CA ASN A 738 4.72 -14.35 0.50
C ASN A 738 6.06 -15.09 0.36
N HIS A 739 6.91 -14.68 -0.59
CA HIS A 739 8.22 -15.29 -0.79
C HIS A 739 9.27 -14.62 0.12
N PRO A 740 10.17 -15.38 0.77
CA PRO A 740 11.26 -14.81 1.56
C PRO A 740 12.12 -13.83 0.76
N ARG A 741 12.44 -12.67 1.34
CA ARG A 741 13.36 -11.70 0.74
C ARG A 741 14.81 -12.06 1.02
N LEU A 742 15.71 -11.71 0.10
CA LEU A 742 17.14 -11.92 0.28
C LEU A 742 17.70 -10.92 1.31
N ASP A 743 18.52 -11.39 2.25
CA ASP A 743 19.34 -10.50 3.06
C ASP A 743 20.54 -9.96 2.25
N GLN A 744 21.29 -9.00 2.81
CA GLN A 744 22.43 -8.40 2.11
C GLN A 744 23.50 -9.44 1.73
N PRO A 745 23.97 -10.35 2.61
CA PRO A 745 24.93 -11.40 2.23
C PRO A 745 24.46 -12.32 1.10
N GLN A 746 23.19 -12.77 1.13
CA GLN A 746 22.62 -13.58 0.07
C GLN A 746 22.55 -12.81 -1.24
N PHE A 747 22.10 -11.55 -1.18
CA PHE A 747 22.03 -10.69 -2.35
C PHE A 747 23.41 -10.39 -2.93
N ASP A 748 24.44 -10.19 -2.12
CA ASP A 748 25.80 -9.93 -2.58
C ASP A 748 26.36 -11.08 -3.43
N ILE A 749 26.09 -12.33 -3.06
CA ILE A 749 26.45 -13.51 -3.87
C ILE A 749 25.74 -13.48 -5.23
N VAL A 750 24.43 -13.23 -5.24
CA VAL A 750 23.64 -13.18 -6.47
C VAL A 750 24.11 -12.02 -7.35
N ALA A 751 24.19 -10.82 -6.80
CA ALA A 751 24.58 -9.62 -7.53
C ALA A 751 26.02 -9.69 -8.05
N GLU A 752 26.97 -10.31 -7.32
CA GLU A 752 28.32 -10.56 -7.83
C GLU A 752 28.30 -11.48 -9.04
N TRP A 753 27.49 -12.54 -9.00
CA TRP A 753 27.39 -13.47 -10.11
C TRP A 753 26.88 -12.79 -11.39
N PHE A 754 25.88 -11.91 -11.28
CA PHE A 754 25.41 -11.07 -12.39
C PHE A 754 26.47 -10.06 -12.84
N ALA A 755 27.17 -9.40 -11.91
CA ALA A 755 28.21 -8.44 -12.25
C ALA A 755 29.42 -9.06 -12.98
N ARG A 756 29.66 -10.38 -12.81
CA ARG A 756 30.68 -11.13 -13.56
C ARG A 756 30.16 -11.73 -14.88
N GLY A 757 28.92 -11.45 -15.28
CA GLY A 757 28.33 -11.96 -16.52
C GLY A 757 27.94 -13.44 -16.44
N LEU A 758 27.39 -13.87 -15.30
CA LEU A 758 26.86 -15.23 -15.08
C LEU A 758 27.85 -16.37 -15.40
N PRO A 759 29.10 -16.33 -14.88
CA PRO A 759 30.08 -17.36 -15.17
C PRO A 759 29.57 -18.73 -14.69
N ARG A 760 29.95 -19.80 -15.40
CA ARG A 760 29.56 -21.20 -15.08
C ARG A 760 28.05 -21.47 -15.04
N MET A 761 27.21 -20.60 -15.61
CA MET A 761 25.75 -20.79 -15.64
C MET A 761 25.31 -22.15 -16.17
N SER A 762 25.87 -22.62 -17.30
CA SER A 762 25.52 -23.91 -17.92
C SER A 762 25.85 -25.13 -17.05
N SER A 763 26.76 -25.00 -16.07
CA SER A 763 27.08 -26.06 -15.11
C SER A 763 25.92 -26.33 -14.13
N TYR A 764 25.14 -25.30 -13.77
CA TYR A 764 24.13 -25.35 -12.71
C TYR A 764 22.70 -25.12 -13.20
N ILE A 765 22.53 -24.51 -14.37
CA ILE A 765 21.24 -24.36 -15.05
C ILE A 765 21.13 -25.47 -16.09
N ALA A 766 19.94 -26.07 -16.21
CA ALA A 766 19.73 -27.13 -17.18
C ALA A 766 19.58 -26.48 -18.57
N PRO A 767 20.33 -26.94 -19.60
CA PRO A 767 20.06 -26.52 -20.97
C PRO A 767 18.66 -26.99 -21.37
N ASP A 768 17.92 -26.15 -22.07
CA ASP A 768 16.58 -26.49 -22.50
C ASP A 768 16.65 -27.47 -23.68
N THR A 769 16.20 -28.70 -23.44
CA THR A 769 16.09 -29.75 -24.47
C THR A 769 14.70 -29.80 -25.10
N GLY A 770 13.91 -28.74 -24.89
CA GLY A 770 12.56 -28.61 -25.38
C GLY A 770 12.44 -28.67 -26.90
N PRO A 771 11.21 -28.61 -27.39
CA PRO A 771 10.92 -28.71 -28.81
C PRO A 771 11.69 -27.64 -29.61
N THR A 772 12.19 -28.01 -30.79
CA THR A 772 12.96 -27.10 -31.68
C THR A 772 12.21 -26.78 -32.98
N SER A 773 11.05 -27.41 -33.17
CA SER A 773 10.22 -27.25 -34.35
C SER A 773 8.74 -27.25 -33.97
N CYS A 774 7.92 -26.72 -34.86
CA CYS A 774 6.47 -26.76 -34.78
C CYS A 774 5.92 -27.50 -36.00
N SER A 775 5.08 -28.51 -35.74
CA SER A 775 4.28 -29.16 -36.78
C SER A 775 2.83 -28.68 -36.64
N PRO A 776 2.25 -28.02 -37.65
CA PRO A 776 0.88 -27.53 -37.55
C PRO A 776 -0.08 -28.71 -37.41
N SER A 777 -1.05 -28.58 -36.52
CA SER A 777 -2.06 -29.62 -36.25
C SER A 777 -3.37 -28.92 -35.95
N ILE A 778 -4.46 -29.26 -36.65
CA ILE A 778 -5.79 -28.74 -36.35
C ILE A 778 -6.74 -29.93 -36.39
N THR A 779 -7.28 -30.31 -35.24
CA THR A 779 -8.21 -31.44 -35.16
C THR A 779 -9.63 -31.01 -35.55
N PRO A 780 -10.50 -31.94 -35.98
CA PRO A 780 -11.92 -31.64 -36.27
C PRO A 780 -12.69 -31.04 -35.07
N ALA A 781 -12.18 -31.21 -33.84
CA ALA A 781 -12.77 -30.62 -32.65
C ALA A 781 -12.79 -29.08 -32.71
N VAL A 782 -11.81 -28.44 -33.37
CA VAL A 782 -11.79 -26.99 -33.55
C VAL A 782 -12.97 -26.53 -34.42
N GLY A 783 -13.17 -27.17 -35.57
CA GLY A 783 -14.30 -26.84 -36.45
C GLY A 783 -15.67 -27.09 -35.82
N THR A 784 -15.78 -28.17 -35.04
CA THR A 784 -17.01 -28.48 -34.26
C THR A 784 -17.29 -27.39 -33.23
N HIS A 785 -16.26 -26.97 -32.49
CA HIS A 785 -16.37 -25.92 -31.48
C HIS A 785 -16.74 -24.56 -32.08
N VAL A 786 -16.09 -24.14 -33.16
CA VAL A 786 -16.40 -22.87 -33.83
C VAL A 786 -17.81 -22.88 -34.41
N SER A 787 -18.28 -24.01 -34.94
CA SER A 787 -19.66 -24.15 -35.42
C SER A 787 -20.68 -24.00 -34.28
N ASP A 788 -20.37 -24.53 -33.10
CA ASP A 788 -21.18 -24.32 -31.89
C ASP A 788 -21.16 -22.85 -31.47
N MET A 789 -19.99 -22.21 -31.37
CA MET A 789 -19.86 -20.81 -30.94
C MET A 789 -20.45 -19.79 -31.92
N ALA A 790 -20.56 -20.12 -33.20
CA ALA A 790 -21.27 -19.29 -34.17
C ALA A 790 -22.76 -19.12 -33.83
N VAL A 791 -23.37 -20.12 -33.19
CA VAL A 791 -24.81 -20.16 -32.84
C VAL A 791 -25.06 -19.94 -31.35
N ASN A 792 -24.23 -20.55 -30.50
CA ASN A 792 -24.39 -20.62 -29.05
C ASN A 792 -23.28 -19.88 -28.30
N GLY A 793 -22.38 -19.17 -28.99
CA GLY A 793 -21.31 -18.37 -28.40
C GLY A 793 -21.75 -16.98 -27.99
N TRP A 794 -20.85 -16.25 -27.32
CA TRP A 794 -21.15 -14.89 -26.82
C TRP A 794 -21.53 -13.90 -27.92
N GLY A 795 -20.94 -14.02 -29.11
CA GLY A 795 -21.32 -13.18 -30.25
C GLY A 795 -22.81 -13.33 -30.62
N ALA A 796 -23.34 -14.55 -30.59
CA ALA A 796 -24.75 -14.83 -30.85
C ALA A 796 -25.65 -14.47 -29.66
N ALA A 797 -25.20 -14.75 -28.43
CA ALA A 797 -25.92 -14.41 -27.21
C ALA A 797 -26.13 -12.89 -27.07
N ASN A 798 -25.08 -12.09 -27.28
CA ASN A 798 -25.16 -10.63 -27.20
C ASN A 798 -26.05 -10.02 -28.29
N ARG A 799 -26.02 -10.56 -29.52
CA ARG A 799 -26.96 -10.16 -30.58
C ARG A 799 -28.40 -10.47 -30.19
N THR A 800 -28.65 -11.65 -29.65
CA THR A 800 -29.99 -12.08 -29.20
C THR A 800 -30.49 -11.21 -28.04
N ALA A 801 -29.60 -10.82 -27.13
CA ALA A 801 -29.88 -9.90 -26.03
C ALA A 801 -30.06 -8.43 -26.46
N GLY A 802 -29.84 -8.11 -27.75
CA GLY A 802 -29.97 -6.75 -28.27
C GLY A 802 -28.89 -5.80 -27.75
N LEU A 803 -27.67 -6.30 -27.49
CA LEU A 803 -26.56 -5.46 -27.03
C LEU A 803 -26.29 -4.32 -28.04
N ALA A 804 -26.44 -3.08 -27.59
CA ALA A 804 -26.25 -1.90 -28.43
C ALA A 804 -24.76 -1.65 -28.68
N MET A 805 -24.31 -1.97 -29.88
CA MET A 805 -22.92 -1.84 -30.27
C MET A 805 -22.55 -0.38 -30.58
N PHE A 806 -21.43 0.11 -30.02
CA PHE A 806 -20.97 1.49 -30.21
C PHE A 806 -20.74 1.80 -31.70
N GLY A 807 -21.35 2.89 -32.16
CA GLY A 807 -21.28 3.39 -33.53
C GLY A 807 -22.03 2.56 -34.57
N CYS A 808 -23.00 1.73 -34.18
CA CYS A 808 -23.82 0.92 -35.08
C CYS A 808 -25.25 1.45 -35.19
N ASN A 809 -25.74 1.68 -36.41
CA ASN A 809 -27.11 2.15 -36.67
C ASN A 809 -28.01 1.07 -37.35
N GLY A 810 -27.48 -0.13 -37.59
CA GLY A 810 -28.17 -1.21 -38.33
C GLY A 810 -27.69 -2.60 -37.92
N SER A 811 -28.25 -3.64 -38.54
CA SER A 811 -27.97 -5.04 -38.20
C SER A 811 -26.72 -5.62 -38.85
N ASN A 812 -26.12 -4.94 -39.83
CA ASN A 812 -24.90 -5.37 -40.50
C ASN A 812 -23.66 -4.84 -39.75
N PRO A 813 -22.86 -5.71 -39.10
CA PRO A 813 -21.69 -5.27 -38.34
C PRO A 813 -20.67 -4.50 -39.17
N ARG A 814 -20.57 -4.72 -40.49
CA ARG A 814 -19.61 -3.98 -41.33
C ARG A 814 -19.93 -2.49 -41.49
N GLU A 815 -21.19 -2.08 -41.27
CA GLU A 815 -21.60 -0.68 -41.37
C GLU A 815 -21.37 0.10 -40.07
N CYS A 816 -21.07 -0.61 -38.98
CA CYS A 816 -20.67 -0.01 -37.72
C CYS A 816 -19.43 0.88 -37.87
N LEU A 817 -19.34 1.90 -37.02
CA LEU A 817 -18.26 2.90 -37.01
C LEU A 817 -18.14 3.68 -38.35
N GLY A 818 -19.17 3.61 -39.20
CA GLY A 818 -19.19 4.27 -40.51
C GLY A 818 -19.00 5.79 -40.43
N SER A 819 -19.50 6.42 -39.37
CA SER A 819 -19.36 7.86 -39.09
C SER A 819 -17.95 8.29 -38.68
N LEU A 820 -17.10 7.34 -38.25
CA LEU A 820 -15.73 7.64 -37.85
C LEU A 820 -14.79 7.72 -39.06
N PRO A 821 -13.74 8.57 -38.98
CA PRO A 821 -12.77 8.70 -40.06
C PRO A 821 -12.00 7.40 -40.26
N THR A 822 -11.72 7.07 -41.52
CA THR A 822 -10.78 6.00 -41.85
C THR A 822 -9.36 6.44 -41.55
N ALA A 823 -8.46 5.51 -41.19
CA ALA A 823 -7.05 5.82 -40.97
C ALA A 823 -6.42 6.48 -42.21
N GLN A 824 -6.78 6.01 -43.41
CA GLN A 824 -6.29 6.55 -44.68
C GLN A 824 -6.71 7.99 -44.94
N SER A 825 -7.83 8.45 -44.35
CA SER A 825 -8.25 9.85 -44.44
C SER A 825 -7.38 10.80 -43.61
N LYS A 826 -6.51 10.25 -42.74
CA LYS A 826 -5.62 11.01 -41.86
C LYS A 826 -4.18 10.91 -42.38
N PRO A 827 -3.42 12.02 -42.42
CA PRO A 827 -2.03 11.99 -42.90
C PRO A 827 -1.14 10.97 -42.16
N TYR A 828 -1.29 10.88 -40.83
CA TYR A 828 -0.54 9.95 -39.99
C TYR A 828 -0.95 8.48 -40.18
N GLY A 829 -2.16 8.23 -40.68
CA GLY A 829 -2.75 6.89 -40.85
C GLY A 829 -2.68 6.34 -42.27
N ASN A 830 -2.08 7.09 -43.20
CA ASN A 830 -1.97 6.68 -44.59
C ASN A 830 -1.11 5.41 -44.71
N GLY A 831 -1.61 4.41 -45.43
CA GLY A 831 -0.93 3.12 -45.63
C GLY A 831 -1.03 2.13 -44.46
N TRP A 832 -1.69 2.46 -43.35
CA TRP A 832 -1.81 1.55 -42.20
C TRP A 832 -2.59 0.27 -42.50
N ALA A 833 -3.64 0.32 -43.33
CA ALA A 833 -4.46 -0.87 -43.58
C ALA A 833 -3.88 -1.73 -44.71
N LYS A 834 -3.84 -3.04 -44.48
CA LYS A 834 -3.54 -4.07 -45.48
C LYS A 834 -4.79 -4.87 -45.86
N VAL A 835 -5.62 -5.22 -44.87
CA VAL A 835 -6.89 -5.95 -45.04
C VAL A 835 -7.96 -5.26 -44.21
N GLY A 836 -9.17 -5.13 -44.77
CA GLY A 836 -10.28 -4.43 -44.12
C GLY A 836 -10.09 -2.91 -44.04
N ASN A 837 -11.06 -2.25 -43.44
CA ASN A 837 -11.02 -0.84 -43.10
C ASN A 837 -10.45 -0.64 -41.70
N LEU A 838 -9.65 0.41 -41.53
CA LEU A 838 -9.21 0.88 -40.22
C LEU A 838 -9.92 2.19 -39.89
N LYS A 839 -10.55 2.25 -38.71
CA LYS A 839 -11.26 3.43 -38.20
C LYS A 839 -10.50 4.01 -37.02
N VAL A 840 -10.24 5.31 -37.03
CA VAL A 840 -9.62 5.99 -35.88
C VAL A 840 -10.72 6.31 -34.88
N LEU A 841 -10.70 5.65 -33.73
CA LEU A 841 -11.66 5.88 -32.65
C LEU A 841 -11.35 7.18 -31.93
N LYS A 842 -10.09 7.37 -31.55
CA LYS A 842 -9.62 8.53 -30.79
C LYS A 842 -8.10 8.69 -30.86
N GLU A 843 -7.64 9.94 -30.80
CA GLU A 843 -6.26 10.29 -30.43
C GLU A 843 -6.20 10.44 -28.91
N LEU A 844 -5.34 9.67 -28.26
CA LEU A 844 -5.21 9.67 -26.80
C LEU A 844 -4.46 10.91 -26.34
N THR A 845 -4.91 11.54 -25.25
CA THR A 845 -4.26 12.73 -24.68
C THR A 845 -3.16 12.39 -23.66
N TYR A 846 -2.76 11.12 -23.61
CA TYR A 846 -1.79 10.57 -22.68
C TYR A 846 -1.09 9.37 -23.33
N ASN A 847 0.08 9.00 -22.82
CA ASN A 847 0.79 7.80 -23.27
C ASN A 847 0.36 6.59 -22.44
N THR A 848 0.37 5.41 -23.06
CA THR A 848 -0.01 4.16 -22.41
C THR A 848 1.20 3.32 -22.01
N TYR A 849 1.03 2.45 -21.02
CA TYR A 849 2.12 1.63 -20.47
C TYR A 849 1.84 0.13 -20.45
N TYR A 850 0.62 -0.31 -20.73
CA TYR A 850 0.23 -1.72 -20.81
C TYR A 850 -1.05 -1.86 -21.63
N TRP A 851 -1.69 -3.03 -21.60
CA TRP A 851 -2.72 -3.44 -22.56
C TRP A 851 -3.88 -2.47 -22.75
N MET A 852 -4.31 -2.37 -24.01
CA MET A 852 -5.61 -1.82 -24.37
C MET A 852 -6.66 -2.93 -24.38
N ARG A 853 -7.80 -2.69 -23.73
CA ARG A 853 -8.98 -3.58 -23.77
C ARG A 853 -10.23 -2.78 -24.02
N SER A 854 -11.18 -3.38 -24.73
CA SER A 854 -12.48 -2.79 -25.01
C SER A 854 -13.59 -3.53 -24.29
N SER A 855 -14.65 -2.82 -23.90
CA SER A 855 -15.92 -3.45 -23.53
C SER A 855 -16.49 -4.26 -24.69
N ALA A 856 -17.36 -5.25 -24.40
CA ALA A 856 -17.93 -6.11 -25.43
C ALA A 856 -18.78 -5.32 -26.44
N ASP A 857 -19.44 -4.25 -25.99
CA ASP A 857 -20.17 -3.30 -26.85
C ASP A 857 -19.27 -2.29 -27.60
N GLY A 858 -17.98 -2.22 -27.26
CA GLY A 858 -17.01 -1.31 -27.86
C GLY A 858 -17.13 0.17 -27.46
N ARG A 859 -17.95 0.52 -26.45
CA ARG A 859 -18.10 1.90 -25.95
C ARG A 859 -16.91 2.35 -25.10
N PHE A 860 -16.39 1.47 -24.24
CA PHE A 860 -15.33 1.80 -23.30
C PHE A 860 -13.99 1.23 -23.75
N VAL A 861 -12.93 2.03 -23.62
CA VAL A 861 -11.55 1.62 -23.91
C VAL A 861 -10.68 1.88 -22.69
N ALA A 862 -10.09 0.82 -22.15
CA ALA A 862 -9.26 0.86 -20.95
C ALA A 862 -7.79 0.71 -21.29
N ASN A 863 -6.93 1.49 -20.63
CA ASN A 863 -5.48 1.48 -20.81
C ASN A 863 -4.75 1.83 -19.51
N GLY A 864 -3.47 1.46 -19.43
CA GLY A 864 -2.52 2.15 -18.56
C GLY A 864 -2.26 3.57 -19.03
N ARG A 865 -1.92 4.49 -18.13
CA ARG A 865 -1.79 5.91 -18.46
C ARG A 865 -0.62 6.62 -17.76
N THR A 866 0.01 7.58 -18.44
CA THR A 866 0.81 8.66 -17.83
C THR A 866 -0.05 9.64 -17.03
N GLY A 867 0.30 9.82 -15.76
CA GLY A 867 -0.38 10.73 -14.83
C GLY A 867 -1.69 10.20 -14.28
N GLY A 868 -2.21 10.87 -13.25
CA GLY A 868 -3.36 10.41 -12.48
C GLY A 868 -3.04 9.18 -11.64
N ASP A 869 -4.01 8.26 -11.49
CA ASP A 869 -3.86 7.08 -10.62
C ASP A 869 -3.21 5.85 -11.31
N GLY A 870 -2.64 6.03 -12.51
CA GLY A 870 -1.87 5.02 -13.24
C GLY A 870 -2.63 4.27 -14.35
N ALA A 871 -3.94 4.46 -14.43
CA ALA A 871 -4.80 3.88 -15.46
C ALA A 871 -5.94 4.82 -15.86
N ALA A 872 -6.58 4.52 -16.99
CA ALA A 872 -7.77 5.24 -17.42
C ALA A 872 -8.74 4.36 -18.21
N ILE A 873 -10.03 4.69 -18.10
CA ILE A 873 -11.07 4.19 -18.98
C ILE A 873 -11.66 5.38 -19.73
N GLU A 874 -11.64 5.31 -21.05
CA GLU A 874 -12.28 6.30 -21.91
C GLU A 874 -13.67 5.83 -22.31
N ASP A 875 -14.66 6.70 -22.12
CA ASP A 875 -15.99 6.55 -22.71
C ASP A 875 -16.01 7.21 -24.09
N LEU A 876 -15.99 6.40 -25.15
CA LEU A 876 -15.95 6.90 -26.53
C LEU A 876 -17.24 7.65 -26.93
N GLN A 877 -18.34 7.45 -26.21
CA GLN A 877 -19.60 8.13 -26.48
C GLN A 877 -19.63 9.55 -25.92
N THR A 878 -19.14 9.75 -24.70
CA THR A 878 -19.13 11.08 -24.05
C THR A 878 -17.81 11.83 -24.20
N GLY A 879 -16.73 11.12 -24.58
CA GLY A 879 -15.37 11.64 -24.65
C GLY A 879 -14.66 11.70 -23.30
N LYS A 880 -15.31 11.36 -22.19
CA LYS A 880 -14.76 11.45 -20.84
C LYS A 880 -13.65 10.42 -20.61
N ILE A 881 -12.62 10.87 -19.89
CA ILE A 881 -11.50 10.04 -19.40
C ILE A 881 -11.69 9.88 -17.90
N MET A 882 -11.97 8.66 -17.45
CA MET A 882 -12.12 8.32 -16.04
C MET A 882 -10.76 7.88 -15.51
N SER A 883 -10.24 8.53 -14.46
CA SER A 883 -9.00 8.09 -13.79
C SER A 883 -9.25 6.80 -13.03
N VAL A 884 -8.35 5.82 -13.11
CA VAL A 884 -8.49 4.53 -12.41
C VAL A 884 -7.22 4.21 -11.62
N LYS A 885 -7.35 3.92 -10.33
CA LYS A 885 -6.24 3.53 -9.45
C LYS A 885 -5.85 2.08 -9.65
N ALA A 886 -5.05 1.85 -10.67
CA ALA A 886 -4.56 0.53 -11.04
C ALA A 886 -3.15 0.57 -11.63
N ALA A 887 -2.43 -0.55 -11.51
CA ALA A 887 -1.05 -0.66 -11.95
C ALA A 887 -0.86 -1.61 -13.14
N TYR A 888 -1.83 -2.48 -13.45
CA TYR A 888 -1.71 -3.53 -14.46
C TYR A 888 -3.00 -3.71 -15.26
N ASP A 889 -2.99 -4.71 -16.15
CA ASP A 889 -3.90 -4.87 -17.27
C ASP A 889 -5.38 -4.80 -16.91
N PRO A 890 -6.20 -4.14 -17.76
CA PRO A 890 -7.65 -4.19 -17.68
C PRO A 890 -8.23 -5.49 -18.24
N GLY A 891 -9.51 -5.73 -17.97
CA GLY A 891 -10.28 -6.83 -18.54
C GLY A 891 -11.77 -6.50 -18.58
N PHE A 892 -12.48 -6.97 -19.61
CA PHE A 892 -13.93 -6.85 -19.74
C PHE A 892 -14.54 -8.23 -19.95
N PHE A 893 -15.63 -8.52 -19.24
CA PHE A 893 -16.36 -9.76 -19.46
C PHE A 893 -17.20 -9.70 -20.74
N PRO A 894 -17.35 -10.84 -21.43
CA PRO A 894 -18.03 -10.90 -22.71
C PRO A 894 -19.54 -10.62 -22.62
N ASP A 895 -20.14 -10.71 -21.43
CA ASP A 895 -21.53 -10.33 -21.17
C ASP A 895 -21.77 -8.81 -21.06
N ASN A 896 -20.70 -8.01 -21.13
CA ASN A 896 -20.69 -6.56 -20.99
C ASN A 896 -21.13 -6.03 -19.59
N LYS A 897 -21.24 -6.89 -18.58
CA LYS A 897 -21.76 -6.52 -17.25
C LYS A 897 -20.68 -6.20 -16.22
N THR A 898 -19.48 -6.72 -16.41
CA THR A 898 -18.37 -6.60 -15.45
C THR A 898 -17.08 -6.27 -16.18
N TRP A 899 -16.23 -5.49 -15.52
CA TRP A 899 -14.87 -5.20 -15.95
C TRP A 899 -13.93 -5.33 -14.75
N MET A 900 -12.63 -5.33 -14.98
CA MET A 900 -11.64 -5.37 -13.91
C MET A 900 -10.34 -4.67 -14.28
N PHE A 901 -9.54 -4.37 -13.25
CA PHE A 901 -8.13 -4.02 -13.36
C PHE A 901 -7.30 -4.84 -12.35
N GLN A 902 -6.03 -5.04 -12.68
CA GLN A 902 -5.06 -5.67 -11.79
C GLN A 902 -4.16 -4.64 -11.11
N GLY A 903 -3.66 -4.97 -9.91
CA GLY A 903 -2.81 -4.06 -9.13
C GLY A 903 -3.55 -2.81 -8.62
N THR A 904 -4.80 -3.00 -8.24
CA THR A 904 -5.64 -2.00 -7.57
C THR A 904 -5.33 -1.98 -6.07
N PRO A 905 -5.83 -0.99 -5.29
CA PRO A 905 -5.74 -1.02 -3.83
C PRO A 905 -6.34 -2.27 -3.20
N ILE A 906 -7.24 -2.95 -3.93
CA ILE A 906 -7.89 -4.21 -3.56
C ILE A 906 -7.38 -5.37 -4.45
N GLY A 907 -6.12 -5.39 -4.88
CA GLY A 907 -5.57 -6.48 -5.69
C GLY A 907 -6.16 -6.54 -7.10
N ALA A 908 -6.76 -7.66 -7.51
CA ALA A 908 -7.57 -7.73 -8.74
C ALA A 908 -8.97 -7.16 -8.46
N GLY A 909 -9.23 -5.94 -8.93
CA GLY A 909 -10.47 -5.21 -8.69
C GLY A 909 -11.45 -5.41 -9.83
N PHE A 910 -12.60 -6.03 -9.55
CA PHE A 910 -13.72 -6.29 -10.45
C PHE A 910 -14.86 -5.33 -10.14
N CYS A 911 -15.42 -4.67 -11.14
CA CYS A 911 -16.52 -3.72 -10.95
C CYS A 911 -17.63 -3.94 -11.97
N LYS A 912 -18.86 -3.62 -11.58
CA LYS A 912 -20.03 -3.65 -12.48
C LYS A 912 -19.90 -2.52 -13.52
N SER A 913 -20.31 -2.78 -14.76
CA SER A 913 -20.32 -1.80 -15.86
C SER A 913 -21.24 -0.59 -15.58
N SER A 914 -22.23 -0.74 -14.69
CA SER A 914 -23.08 0.38 -14.24
C SER A 914 -22.26 1.51 -13.60
N LEU A 915 -21.11 1.21 -12.99
CA LEU A 915 -20.20 2.22 -12.48
C LEU A 915 -19.60 3.08 -13.60
N LEU A 916 -19.32 2.51 -14.77
CA LEU A 916 -18.84 3.30 -15.91
C LEU A 916 -19.96 4.16 -16.51
N GLN A 917 -21.20 3.69 -16.42
CA GLN A 917 -22.37 4.42 -16.92
C GLN A 917 -22.74 5.63 -16.06
N SER A 918 -22.41 5.64 -14.77
CA SER A 918 -22.54 6.83 -13.92
C SER A 918 -21.47 7.89 -14.22
N ASN A 919 -20.49 7.56 -15.07
CA ASN A 919 -19.47 8.45 -15.58
C ASN A 919 -18.67 9.16 -14.46
N PRO A 920 -18.01 8.42 -13.54
CA PRO A 920 -17.23 8.97 -12.44
C PRO A 920 -15.99 9.72 -12.93
N ASP A 921 -15.49 10.69 -12.17
CA ASP A 921 -14.21 11.35 -12.49
C ASP A 921 -12.99 10.45 -12.17
N ARG A 922 -13.12 9.67 -11.10
CA ARG A 922 -12.06 8.81 -10.56
C ARG A 922 -12.67 7.53 -9.99
N ILE A 923 -11.96 6.42 -10.16
CA ILE A 923 -12.29 5.11 -9.61
C ILE A 923 -11.09 4.59 -8.82
N ASP A 924 -11.26 4.36 -7.53
CA ASP A 924 -10.19 3.84 -6.66
C ASP A 924 -10.48 2.49 -6.00
N PHE A 925 -11.57 1.85 -6.44
CA PHE A 925 -12.05 0.56 -5.99
C PHE A 925 -12.61 0.55 -4.56
N SER A 926 -12.87 1.73 -3.97
CA SER A 926 -13.65 1.87 -2.75
C SER A 926 -15.17 1.84 -3.00
N GLU A 927 -15.60 1.88 -4.26
CA GLU A 927 -17.01 1.93 -4.64
C GLU A 927 -17.72 0.59 -4.37
N SER A 928 -18.98 0.64 -3.93
CA SER A 928 -19.78 -0.57 -3.65
C SER A 928 -20.07 -1.45 -4.87
N ALA A 929 -19.93 -0.89 -6.07
CA ALA A 929 -20.01 -1.63 -7.33
C ALA A 929 -18.73 -2.42 -7.65
N CYS A 930 -17.66 -2.17 -6.90
CA CYS A 930 -16.36 -2.81 -7.02
C CYS A 930 -16.16 -3.87 -5.94
N SER A 931 -15.35 -4.82 -6.33
CA SER A 931 -15.19 -6.10 -5.69
C SER A 931 -13.81 -6.65 -6.06
N SER A 932 -13.36 -7.70 -5.41
CA SER A 932 -12.12 -8.40 -5.68
C SER A 932 -12.35 -9.87 -5.45
N VAL A 933 -11.47 -10.70 -6.00
CA VAL A 933 -11.63 -12.15 -5.93
C VAL A 933 -10.39 -12.74 -5.28
N GLU A 934 -10.59 -13.50 -4.21
CA GLU A 934 -9.52 -14.26 -3.56
C GLU A 934 -8.90 -15.27 -4.55
N SER A 935 -7.59 -15.52 -4.44
CA SER A 935 -6.81 -16.40 -5.35
C SER A 935 -6.61 -15.90 -6.80
N VAL A 936 -7.19 -14.76 -7.18
CA VAL A 936 -6.92 -14.08 -8.45
C VAL A 936 -5.72 -13.13 -8.27
N SER A 937 -4.57 -13.52 -8.83
CA SER A 937 -3.30 -12.79 -8.73
C SER A 937 -3.06 -11.89 -9.96
N LEU A 938 -1.88 -11.26 -10.02
CA LEU A 938 -1.44 -10.51 -11.20
C LEU A 938 -1.22 -11.42 -12.43
N TYR A 939 -1.33 -10.83 -13.62
CA TYR A 939 -1.09 -11.42 -14.95
C TYR A 939 -2.01 -12.57 -15.31
N GLN A 940 -3.32 -12.30 -15.35
CA GLN A 940 -4.33 -13.33 -15.60
C GLN A 940 -5.25 -12.94 -16.75
N HIS A 941 -5.79 -13.94 -17.44
CA HIS A 941 -6.83 -13.75 -18.45
C HIS A 941 -8.16 -14.31 -17.97
N LEU A 942 -9.25 -13.71 -18.44
CA LEU A 942 -10.62 -13.98 -18.00
C LEU A 942 -11.44 -14.64 -19.10
N GLY A 943 -12.47 -15.38 -18.72
CA GLY A 943 -13.54 -15.83 -19.60
C GLY A 943 -14.81 -16.12 -18.81
N GLN A 944 -15.93 -16.31 -19.51
CA GLN A 944 -17.22 -16.61 -18.91
C GLN A 944 -17.99 -17.64 -19.73
N GLY A 945 -18.53 -18.66 -19.07
CA GLY A 945 -19.42 -19.61 -19.75
C GLY A 945 -20.67 -18.92 -20.31
N VAL A 946 -21.07 -19.29 -21.52
CA VAL A 946 -22.27 -18.70 -22.17
C VAL A 946 -23.54 -19.11 -21.41
N ASN A 947 -24.59 -18.27 -21.48
CA ASN A 947 -25.92 -18.53 -20.89
C ASN A 947 -25.93 -18.72 -19.37
N GLY A 948 -25.18 -17.88 -18.64
CA GLY A 948 -25.09 -17.95 -17.18
C GLY A 948 -24.11 -19.01 -16.67
N GLY A 949 -23.19 -19.47 -17.53
CA GLY A 949 -22.09 -20.34 -17.12
C GLY A 949 -21.05 -19.61 -16.28
N ASP A 950 -20.24 -20.39 -15.58
CA ASP A 950 -19.29 -19.87 -14.60
C ASP A 950 -18.12 -19.11 -15.21
N TYR A 951 -17.47 -18.33 -14.36
CA TYR A 951 -16.37 -17.48 -14.73
C TYR A 951 -15.06 -18.21 -14.45
N PHE A 952 -14.07 -18.00 -15.30
CA PHE A 952 -12.78 -18.64 -15.14
C PHE A 952 -11.67 -17.63 -15.33
N VAL A 953 -10.61 -17.85 -14.57
CA VAL A 953 -9.39 -17.08 -14.65
C VAL A 953 -8.23 -18.04 -14.89
N ILE A 954 -7.37 -17.72 -15.85
CA ILE A 954 -6.16 -18.50 -16.12
C ILE A 954 -4.92 -17.71 -15.74
N ASN A 955 -3.99 -18.39 -15.07
CA ASN A 955 -2.62 -17.96 -14.83
C ASN A 955 -1.68 -19.02 -15.37
N SER A 956 -0.60 -18.62 -16.04
CA SER A 956 0.46 -19.51 -16.51
C SER A 956 1.82 -18.85 -16.34
N GLN A 957 2.91 -19.56 -16.66
CA GLN A 957 4.18 -18.86 -16.91
C GLN A 957 3.95 -17.72 -17.90
N PHE A 958 4.56 -16.57 -17.65
CA PHE A 958 4.34 -15.39 -18.47
C PHE A 958 5.64 -14.68 -18.79
N THR A 959 5.64 -13.92 -19.88
CA THR A 959 6.65 -12.91 -20.17
C THR A 959 5.98 -11.55 -20.27
N SER A 960 6.59 -10.54 -19.65
CA SER A 960 6.07 -9.17 -19.72
C SER A 960 6.30 -8.59 -21.11
N ASP A 961 5.22 -8.12 -21.72
CA ASP A 961 5.18 -7.45 -23.01
C ASP A 961 5.13 -5.92 -22.87
N ASN A 962 5.83 -5.41 -21.84
CA ASN A 962 5.90 -3.99 -21.52
C ASN A 962 6.30 -3.17 -22.75
N PRO A 963 5.47 -2.22 -23.19
CA PRO A 963 5.74 -1.41 -24.36
C PRO A 963 6.68 -0.25 -23.96
N SER A 964 7.88 -0.53 -23.43
CA SER A 964 8.86 0.54 -23.24
C SER A 964 9.37 1.02 -24.61
N GLY A 965 9.92 2.24 -24.66
CA GLY A 965 10.50 2.80 -25.88
C GLY A 965 11.61 1.93 -26.52
N ALA A 966 12.17 0.95 -25.80
CA ALA A 966 13.27 0.11 -26.24
C ALA A 966 12.86 -1.28 -26.78
N VAL A 967 11.61 -1.72 -26.60
CA VAL A 967 11.18 -3.05 -27.07
C VAL A 967 10.80 -2.99 -28.54
N ASN A 968 11.52 -3.74 -29.38
CA ASN A 968 11.31 -3.86 -30.82
C ASN A 968 11.21 -5.33 -31.29
N ARG A 969 10.92 -6.25 -30.37
CA ARG A 969 10.82 -7.69 -30.62
C ARG A 969 9.62 -8.27 -29.89
N ASP A 970 9.12 -9.39 -30.38
CA ASP A 970 8.10 -10.16 -29.66
C ASP A 970 8.61 -10.57 -28.27
N PRO A 971 7.71 -10.73 -27.28
CA PRO A 971 8.10 -11.16 -25.95
C PRO A 971 8.75 -12.55 -26.00
N SER A 972 9.75 -12.81 -25.13
CA SER A 972 10.39 -14.12 -25.05
C SER A 972 9.38 -15.25 -24.76
N THR A 973 9.66 -16.46 -25.23
CA THR A 973 8.89 -17.67 -24.95
C THR A 973 9.75 -18.72 -24.25
N GLY A 974 10.70 -18.30 -23.41
CA GLY A 974 11.52 -19.19 -22.59
C GLY A 974 10.73 -19.91 -21.48
N PHE A 975 9.65 -20.58 -21.84
CA PHE A 975 8.80 -21.35 -20.93
C PHE A 975 9.45 -22.70 -20.64
N ALA A 976 9.36 -23.20 -19.40
CA ALA A 976 10.02 -24.44 -19.03
C ALA A 976 9.19 -25.69 -19.32
N SER A 977 9.85 -26.85 -19.29
CA SER A 977 9.20 -28.16 -19.19
C SER A 977 8.29 -28.31 -17.96
N SER A 978 8.55 -27.55 -16.90
CA SER A 978 7.72 -27.49 -15.69
C SER A 978 6.56 -26.48 -15.76
N ALA A 979 6.35 -25.83 -16.90
CA ALA A 979 5.28 -24.86 -17.06
C ALA A 979 3.89 -25.49 -16.83
N THR A 980 3.00 -24.70 -16.22
CA THR A 980 1.65 -25.14 -15.86
C THR A 980 0.61 -24.08 -16.22
N LEU A 981 -0.64 -24.53 -16.39
CA LEU A 981 -1.84 -23.70 -16.45
C LEU A 981 -2.59 -23.85 -15.13
N LYS A 982 -2.73 -22.74 -14.40
CA LYS A 982 -3.51 -22.64 -13.18
C LYS A 982 -4.85 -21.98 -13.51
N ILE A 983 -5.93 -22.74 -13.41
CA ILE A 983 -7.28 -22.31 -13.74
C ILE A 983 -8.05 -22.12 -12.42
N THR A 984 -8.51 -20.90 -12.18
CA THR A 984 -9.27 -20.53 -10.98
C THR A 984 -10.73 -20.34 -11.38
N PRO A 985 -11.63 -21.25 -10.96
CA PRO A 985 -13.07 -21.04 -11.14
C PRO A 985 -13.54 -19.89 -10.26
N MET A 986 -14.43 -19.06 -10.78
CA MET A 986 -15.09 -17.99 -10.06
C MET A 986 -16.60 -18.17 -10.19
N VAL A 987 -17.30 -18.16 -9.06
CA VAL A 987 -18.75 -18.29 -9.00
C VAL A 987 -19.32 -16.95 -8.56
N PHE A 988 -20.34 -16.46 -9.28
CA PHE A 988 -21.07 -15.28 -8.85
C PHE A 988 -22.16 -15.70 -7.85
N ASP A 989 -22.09 -15.23 -6.62
CA ASP A 989 -23.03 -15.61 -5.55
C ASP A 989 -24.34 -14.78 -5.54
N GLY A 990 -24.50 -13.91 -6.54
CA GLY A 990 -25.62 -12.96 -6.63
C GLY A 990 -25.22 -11.53 -6.28
N THR A 991 -24.15 -11.36 -5.51
CA THR A 991 -23.60 -10.04 -5.15
C THR A 991 -22.16 -9.86 -5.60
N HIS A 992 -21.31 -10.89 -5.44
CA HIS A 992 -19.88 -10.83 -5.72
C HIS A 992 -19.35 -12.09 -6.40
N TYR A 993 -18.13 -11.99 -6.94
CA TYR A 993 -17.40 -13.13 -7.47
C TYR A 993 -16.59 -13.79 -6.36
N VAL A 994 -16.79 -15.09 -6.17
CA VAL A 994 -16.05 -15.89 -5.19
C VAL A 994 -15.14 -16.87 -5.92
N GLY A 995 -13.83 -16.74 -5.69
CA GLY A 995 -12.83 -17.66 -6.20
C GLY A 995 -12.95 -19.03 -5.55
N LYS A 996 -12.88 -20.10 -6.34
CA LYS A 996 -12.79 -21.48 -5.87
C LYS A 996 -11.33 -21.95 -5.90
N THR A 997 -11.06 -23.11 -5.28
CA THR A 997 -9.73 -23.72 -5.30
C THR A 997 -9.22 -23.85 -6.73
N PRO A 998 -8.05 -23.28 -7.06
CA PRO A 998 -7.49 -23.38 -8.40
C PRO A 998 -7.11 -24.82 -8.76
N VAL A 999 -7.30 -25.18 -10.04
CA VAL A 999 -6.84 -26.45 -10.62
C VAL A 999 -5.61 -26.19 -11.48
N THR A 1000 -4.53 -26.93 -11.23
CA THR A 1000 -3.28 -26.80 -11.98
C THR A 1000 -3.10 -27.99 -12.91
N THR A 1001 -2.78 -27.72 -14.18
CA THR A 1001 -2.46 -28.74 -15.18
C THR A 1001 -1.09 -28.48 -15.81
N ASN A 1002 -0.34 -29.52 -16.15
CA ASN A 1002 0.94 -29.38 -16.83
C ASN A 1002 0.75 -28.91 -18.27
N ALA A 1003 1.53 -27.93 -18.69
CA ALA A 1003 1.58 -27.42 -20.05
C ALA A 1003 3.04 -27.08 -20.39
N PRO A 1004 3.88 -28.11 -20.58
CA PRO A 1004 5.31 -27.91 -20.78
C PRO A 1004 5.57 -27.02 -21.99
N TYR A 1005 6.46 -26.04 -21.83
CA TYR A 1005 6.85 -25.08 -22.88
C TYR A 1005 5.70 -24.18 -23.36
N GLU A 1006 4.61 -24.09 -22.60
CA GLU A 1006 3.49 -23.21 -22.86
C GLU A 1006 3.41 -22.10 -21.80
N GLY A 1007 3.10 -20.89 -22.24
CA GLY A 1007 2.89 -19.75 -21.36
C GLY A 1007 2.08 -18.67 -22.04
N ASP A 1008 1.90 -17.55 -21.36
CA ASP A 1008 1.13 -16.41 -21.88
C ASP A 1008 -0.28 -16.82 -22.32
N SER A 1009 -0.92 -17.60 -21.46
CA SER A 1009 -2.15 -18.30 -21.80
C SER A 1009 -3.36 -17.38 -21.71
N VAL A 1010 -4.23 -17.48 -22.71
CA VAL A 1010 -5.42 -16.65 -22.88
C VAL A 1010 -6.65 -17.53 -22.95
N LEU A 1011 -7.66 -17.23 -22.13
CA LEU A 1011 -8.97 -17.87 -22.22
C LEU A 1011 -9.78 -17.25 -23.36
N SER A 1012 -10.51 -18.11 -24.05
CA SER A 1012 -11.58 -17.70 -24.96
C SER A 1012 -12.77 -17.09 -24.20
N PRO A 1013 -13.58 -16.23 -24.84
CA PRO A 1013 -14.78 -15.65 -24.25
C PRO A 1013 -15.68 -16.66 -23.54
N SER A 1014 -15.88 -17.86 -24.10
CA SER A 1014 -16.71 -18.92 -23.53
C SER A 1014 -16.04 -19.75 -22.42
N SER A 1015 -14.76 -19.51 -22.14
CA SER A 1015 -13.89 -20.33 -21.27
C SER A 1015 -13.72 -21.80 -21.71
N LYS A 1016 -14.18 -22.18 -22.91
CA LYS A 1016 -14.07 -23.56 -23.42
C LYS A 1016 -12.76 -23.84 -24.14
N LEU A 1017 -12.03 -22.81 -24.53
CA LEU A 1017 -10.70 -22.89 -25.12
C LEU A 1017 -9.69 -22.06 -24.32
N ALA A 1018 -8.45 -22.53 -24.26
CA ALA A 1018 -7.28 -21.78 -23.85
C ALA A 1018 -6.23 -21.85 -24.96
N ILE A 1019 -5.62 -20.71 -25.29
CA ILE A 1019 -4.49 -20.65 -26.23
C ILE A 1019 -3.26 -20.14 -25.52
N SER A 1020 -2.13 -20.81 -25.74
CA SER A 1020 -0.85 -20.48 -25.13
C SER A 1020 0.16 -20.17 -26.21
N ARG A 1021 1.09 -19.24 -25.95
CA ARG A 1021 2.32 -19.18 -26.73
C ARG A 1021 3.16 -20.41 -26.40
N PHE A 1022 3.78 -20.99 -27.41
CA PHE A 1022 4.55 -22.21 -27.30
C PHE A 1022 5.97 -21.98 -27.83
N GLY A 1023 6.95 -22.32 -27.01
CA GLY A 1023 8.35 -22.12 -27.33
C GLY A 1023 9.24 -22.43 -26.13
N ASN A 1024 10.54 -22.29 -26.37
CA ASN A 1024 11.55 -22.49 -25.35
C ASN A 1024 12.59 -21.36 -25.42
N GLU A 1025 13.73 -21.56 -24.77
CA GLU A 1025 14.82 -20.58 -24.75
C GLU A 1025 15.38 -20.22 -26.15
N ASN A 1026 15.12 -21.04 -27.18
CA ASN A 1026 15.53 -20.77 -28.56
C ASN A 1026 14.55 -19.87 -29.33
N GLY A 1027 13.40 -19.54 -28.74
CA GLY A 1027 12.40 -18.67 -29.33
C GLY A 1027 11.02 -19.31 -29.49
N GLN A 1028 10.10 -18.51 -30.04
CA GLN A 1028 8.72 -18.92 -30.22
C GLN A 1028 8.60 -19.87 -31.40
N LEU A 1029 7.92 -21.00 -31.17
CA LEU A 1029 7.64 -22.00 -32.19
C LEU A 1029 6.23 -21.86 -32.74
N GLY A 1030 5.29 -21.38 -31.91
CA GLY A 1030 3.91 -21.25 -32.32
C GLY A 1030 2.94 -20.91 -31.18
N PHE A 1031 1.70 -21.31 -31.40
CA PHE A 1031 0.64 -21.32 -30.40
C PHE A 1031 0.06 -22.72 -30.26
N VAL A 1032 -0.30 -23.10 -29.03
CA VAL A 1032 -1.01 -24.35 -28.73
C VAL A 1032 -2.42 -24.00 -28.28
N LEU A 1033 -3.42 -24.63 -28.89
CA LEU A 1033 -4.83 -24.47 -28.57
C LEU A 1033 -5.32 -25.71 -27.82
N ARG A 1034 -5.83 -25.49 -26.62
CA ARG A 1034 -6.38 -26.51 -25.75
C ARG A 1034 -7.88 -26.33 -25.58
N LYS A 1035 -8.62 -27.43 -25.72
CA LYS A 1035 -9.99 -27.53 -25.22
C LYS A 1035 -9.95 -27.63 -23.71
N LEU A 1036 -10.77 -26.82 -23.05
CA LEU A 1036 -10.92 -26.80 -21.60
C LEU A 1036 -12.31 -27.35 -21.26
N THR A 1037 -12.33 -28.42 -20.45
CA THR A 1037 -13.57 -29.03 -19.95
C THR A 1037 -13.59 -28.86 -18.45
N ALA A 1038 -14.54 -28.07 -17.96
CA ALA A 1038 -14.76 -27.82 -16.54
C ALA A 1038 -16.13 -28.37 -16.13
N THR A 1039 -16.14 -29.24 -15.12
CA THR A 1039 -17.37 -29.86 -14.59
C THR A 1039 -17.48 -29.54 -13.10
N PRO A 1040 -18.63 -29.04 -12.61
CA PRO A 1040 -18.84 -28.85 -11.18
C PRO A 1040 -18.59 -30.15 -10.39
N SER A 1041 -17.89 -30.06 -9.26
CA SER A 1041 -17.53 -31.18 -8.40
C SER A 1041 -17.50 -30.73 -6.93
N GLY A 1042 -18.61 -30.95 -6.21
CA GLY A 1042 -18.78 -30.44 -4.84
C GLY A 1042 -18.75 -28.92 -4.81
N ASN A 1043 -17.90 -28.34 -3.97
CA ASN A 1043 -17.74 -26.87 -3.85
C ASN A 1043 -16.71 -26.27 -4.83
N THR A 1044 -16.20 -27.05 -5.79
CA THR A 1044 -15.20 -26.64 -6.79
C THR A 1044 -15.50 -27.24 -8.17
N TYR A 1045 -14.52 -27.21 -9.08
CA TYR A 1045 -14.59 -27.77 -10.43
C TYR A 1045 -13.52 -28.83 -10.62
N SER A 1046 -13.86 -29.89 -11.34
CA SER A 1046 -12.88 -30.74 -12.02
C SER A 1046 -12.59 -30.12 -13.37
N VAL A 1047 -11.32 -29.78 -13.64
CA VAL A 1047 -10.90 -29.16 -14.90
C VAL A 1047 -9.89 -30.07 -15.61
N SER A 1048 -10.11 -30.29 -16.91
CA SER A 1048 -9.21 -31.02 -17.79
C SER A 1048 -8.93 -30.23 -19.06
N THR A 1049 -7.73 -30.40 -19.62
CA THR A 1049 -7.32 -29.75 -20.87
C THR A 1049 -6.88 -30.79 -21.91
N GLN A 1050 -7.18 -30.53 -23.18
CA GLN A 1050 -6.80 -31.38 -24.31
C GLN A 1050 -6.24 -30.51 -25.43
N GLU A 1051 -5.02 -30.75 -25.91
CA GLU A 1051 -4.50 -30.11 -27.13
C GLU A 1051 -5.36 -30.52 -28.34
N ILE A 1052 -5.93 -29.54 -29.03
CA ILE A 1052 -6.78 -29.73 -30.21
C ILE A 1052 -6.26 -28.96 -31.44
N GLY A 1053 -5.28 -28.08 -31.24
CA GLY A 1053 -4.68 -27.28 -32.30
C GLY A 1053 -3.26 -26.80 -31.99
N ARG A 1054 -2.45 -26.61 -33.03
CA ARG A 1054 -1.10 -26.06 -33.01
C ARG A 1054 -0.87 -25.21 -34.25
N TYR A 1055 -0.50 -23.94 -34.06
CA TYR A 1055 -0.33 -22.94 -35.11
C TYR A 1055 1.12 -22.47 -35.12
N CYS A 1056 1.86 -22.77 -36.19
CA CYS A 1056 3.28 -22.47 -36.30
C CYS A 1056 3.53 -21.06 -36.83
N ILE A 1057 3.16 -20.08 -36.01
CA ILE A 1057 3.25 -18.65 -36.30
C ILE A 1057 3.81 -17.90 -35.08
N SER A 1058 4.49 -16.79 -35.31
CA SER A 1058 5.00 -15.91 -34.26
C SER A 1058 4.00 -14.80 -33.91
N GLY A 1059 4.13 -14.27 -32.69
CA GLY A 1059 3.39 -13.12 -32.22
C GLY A 1059 3.26 -13.09 -30.70
N ALA A 1060 2.82 -11.95 -30.18
CA ALA A 1060 2.55 -11.73 -28.77
C ALA A 1060 1.28 -12.47 -28.28
N LYS A 1061 0.89 -12.19 -27.04
CA LYS A 1061 -0.35 -12.72 -26.42
C LYS A 1061 -1.57 -12.41 -27.30
N PRO A 1062 -2.37 -13.43 -27.69
CA PRO A 1062 -3.48 -13.25 -28.63
C PRO A 1062 -4.78 -12.83 -27.90
N SER A 1063 -5.82 -12.50 -28.66
CA SER A 1063 -7.20 -12.32 -28.21
C SER A 1063 -8.14 -13.10 -29.13
N PHE A 1064 -9.19 -13.71 -28.58
CA PHE A 1064 -10.19 -14.47 -29.35
C PHE A 1064 -11.36 -13.62 -29.80
N SER A 1065 -11.89 -13.90 -30.99
CA SER A 1065 -13.18 -13.37 -31.41
C SER A 1065 -14.33 -13.98 -30.59
N PHE A 1066 -15.47 -13.30 -30.52
CA PHE A 1066 -16.62 -13.71 -29.72
C PHE A 1066 -17.40 -14.91 -30.28
N ASP A 1067 -17.16 -15.26 -31.55
CA ASP A 1067 -17.56 -16.52 -32.18
C ASP A 1067 -16.44 -17.58 -32.14
N GLU A 1068 -15.30 -17.23 -31.54
CA GLU A 1068 -14.10 -18.04 -31.36
C GLU A 1068 -13.53 -18.63 -32.67
N LYS A 1069 -13.87 -18.04 -33.80
CA LYS A 1069 -13.35 -18.43 -35.13
C LYS A 1069 -11.95 -17.88 -35.39
N TYR A 1070 -11.62 -16.74 -34.80
CA TYR A 1070 -10.38 -16.04 -35.02
C TYR A 1070 -9.64 -15.81 -33.71
N ILE A 1071 -8.31 -15.82 -33.80
CA ILE A 1071 -7.45 -15.13 -32.85
C ILE A 1071 -6.80 -13.94 -33.54
N VAL A 1072 -6.56 -12.88 -32.80
CA VAL A 1072 -5.80 -11.71 -33.24
C VAL A 1072 -4.62 -11.50 -32.31
N THR A 1073 -3.45 -11.24 -32.87
CA THR A 1073 -2.23 -10.92 -32.13
C THR A 1073 -1.50 -9.77 -32.81
N HIS A 1074 -0.44 -9.27 -32.19
CA HIS A 1074 0.51 -8.40 -32.85
C HIS A 1074 1.87 -9.09 -32.96
N HIS A 1075 2.61 -8.73 -34.01
CA HIS A 1075 3.93 -9.27 -34.31
C HIS A 1075 4.88 -8.10 -34.55
N TYR A 1076 5.96 -8.04 -33.77
CA TYR A 1076 7.05 -7.11 -34.02
C TYR A 1076 7.86 -7.57 -35.22
N VAL A 1077 8.12 -6.67 -36.16
CA VAL A 1077 8.88 -6.97 -37.38
C VAL A 1077 10.28 -7.46 -37.00
N GLY A 1078 10.58 -8.70 -37.37
CA GLY A 1078 11.86 -9.35 -37.19
C GLY A 1078 12.64 -9.47 -38.50
N PRO A 1079 13.93 -9.85 -38.45
CA PRO A 1079 14.83 -9.88 -39.61
C PRO A 1079 14.37 -10.75 -40.78
N ASN A 1080 13.48 -11.73 -40.53
CA ASN A 1080 13.01 -12.68 -41.54
C ASN A 1080 11.70 -12.26 -42.23
N ASP A 1081 11.09 -11.15 -41.82
CA ASP A 1081 9.73 -10.79 -42.26
C ASP A 1081 9.68 -10.02 -43.58
N TRP A 1082 10.83 -9.66 -44.16
CA TRP A 1082 10.91 -8.82 -45.37
C TRP A 1082 10.04 -9.36 -46.52
N ARG A 1083 9.97 -10.69 -46.71
CA ARG A 1083 9.11 -11.32 -47.72
C ARG A 1083 7.61 -11.15 -47.43
N ASP A 1084 7.19 -11.38 -46.19
CA ASP A 1084 5.79 -11.22 -45.74
C ASP A 1084 5.33 -9.76 -45.81
N LEU A 1085 6.28 -8.84 -45.60
CA LEU A 1085 6.07 -7.41 -45.73
C LEU A 1085 6.01 -6.93 -47.19
N GLY A 1086 6.49 -7.75 -48.15
CA GLY A 1086 6.47 -7.46 -49.58
C GLY A 1086 7.73 -6.79 -50.12
N PHE A 1087 8.83 -6.79 -49.34
CA PHE A 1087 10.13 -6.33 -49.81
C PHE A 1087 10.82 -7.39 -50.67
N SER A 1088 11.68 -6.95 -51.59
CA SER A 1088 12.45 -7.84 -52.46
C SER A 1088 13.71 -8.42 -51.79
N SER A 1089 14.19 -7.80 -50.72
CA SER A 1089 15.39 -8.19 -49.98
C SER A 1089 15.34 -7.73 -48.52
N ALA A 1090 16.01 -8.46 -47.63
CA ALA A 1090 16.29 -8.04 -46.25
C ALA A 1090 17.20 -6.79 -46.19
N GLU A 1091 17.87 -6.46 -47.30
CA GLU A 1091 18.76 -5.31 -47.38
C GLU A 1091 18.05 -3.99 -47.75
N ASP A 1092 16.73 -4.04 -48.03
CA ASP A 1092 15.93 -2.85 -48.37
C ASP A 1092 16.06 -1.78 -47.27
N ALA A 1093 16.28 -0.53 -47.68
CA ALA A 1093 16.54 0.56 -46.76
C ALA A 1093 15.34 0.80 -45.81
N THR A 1094 14.12 0.67 -46.32
CA THR A 1094 12.89 0.86 -45.53
C THR A 1094 12.74 -0.28 -44.53
N PHE A 1095 13.00 -1.52 -44.94
CA PHE A 1095 12.93 -2.68 -44.04
C PHE A 1095 13.99 -2.60 -42.93
N LYS A 1096 15.22 -2.19 -43.25
CA LYS A 1096 16.25 -1.91 -42.24
C LYS A 1096 15.83 -0.82 -41.26
N GLU A 1097 15.19 0.22 -41.76
CA GLU A 1097 14.65 1.29 -40.91
C GLU A 1097 13.51 0.77 -40.00
N MET A 1098 12.66 -0.14 -40.50
CA MET A 1098 11.62 -0.80 -39.68
C MET A 1098 12.22 -1.58 -38.51
N LEU A 1099 13.33 -2.31 -38.73
CA LEU A 1099 14.05 -3.03 -37.67
C LEU A 1099 14.70 -2.07 -36.67
N ALA A 1100 15.36 -1.02 -37.18
CA ALA A 1100 16.12 -0.08 -36.36
C ALA A 1100 15.21 0.80 -35.48
N LYS A 1101 14.13 1.35 -36.04
CA LYS A 1101 13.16 2.17 -35.28
C LYS A 1101 12.14 1.32 -34.53
N GLY A 1102 12.03 0.04 -34.87
CA GLY A 1102 10.99 -0.89 -34.45
C GLY A 1102 9.66 -0.63 -35.16
N THR A 1103 8.94 -1.72 -35.45
CA THR A 1103 7.64 -1.71 -36.15
C THR A 1103 6.84 -2.92 -35.67
N ALA A 1104 5.53 -2.79 -35.48
CA ALA A 1104 4.66 -3.93 -35.13
C ALA A 1104 3.37 -3.92 -35.94
N ASN A 1105 2.90 -5.10 -36.34
CA ASN A 1105 1.70 -5.25 -37.16
C ASN A 1105 0.68 -6.20 -36.51
N ILE A 1106 -0.60 -5.97 -36.77
CA ILE A 1106 -1.68 -6.86 -36.36
C ILE A 1106 -1.77 -8.05 -37.30
N ILE A 1107 -1.82 -9.24 -36.70
CA ILE A 1107 -1.97 -10.53 -37.36
C ILE A 1107 -3.29 -11.16 -36.92
N LEU A 1108 -4.12 -11.51 -37.88
CA LEU A 1108 -5.37 -12.24 -37.68
C LEU A 1108 -5.18 -13.69 -38.13
N VAL A 1109 -5.69 -14.65 -37.38
CA VAL A 1109 -5.54 -16.07 -37.68
C VAL A 1109 -6.89 -16.75 -37.59
N ASN A 1110 -7.30 -17.42 -38.67
CA ASN A 1110 -8.46 -18.29 -38.65
C ASN A 1110 -8.08 -19.61 -38.01
N ILE A 1111 -8.61 -19.92 -36.83
CA ILE A 1111 -8.17 -21.10 -36.06
C ILE A 1111 -8.64 -22.42 -36.69
N VAL A 1112 -9.69 -22.39 -37.52
CA VAL A 1112 -10.21 -23.59 -38.20
C VAL A 1112 -9.31 -24.00 -39.36
N THR A 1113 -8.79 -23.02 -40.12
CA THR A 1113 -7.97 -23.28 -41.32
C THR A 1113 -6.48 -23.13 -41.09
N GLY A 1114 -6.08 -22.44 -40.01
CA GLY A 1114 -4.69 -22.04 -39.75
C GLY A 1114 -4.20 -20.88 -40.62
N VAL A 1115 -5.08 -20.27 -41.44
CA VAL A 1115 -4.71 -19.16 -42.32
C VAL A 1115 -4.33 -17.93 -41.50
N ARG A 1116 -3.12 -17.42 -41.73
CA ARG A 1116 -2.56 -16.20 -41.15
C ARG A 1116 -2.74 -15.03 -42.13
N THR A 1117 -3.31 -13.93 -41.65
CA THR A 1117 -3.55 -12.70 -42.41
C THR A 1117 -2.95 -11.50 -41.69
N ARG A 1118 -2.09 -10.74 -42.38
CA ARG A 1118 -1.57 -9.47 -41.88
C ARG A 1118 -2.58 -8.35 -42.16
N VAL A 1119 -3.09 -7.72 -41.10
CA VAL A 1119 -4.16 -6.70 -41.16
C VAL A 1119 -3.60 -5.30 -41.37
N THR A 1120 -2.44 -5.01 -40.77
CA THR A 1120 -1.81 -3.69 -40.84
C THR A 1120 -0.51 -3.70 -41.64
N ASN A 1121 -0.10 -2.51 -42.10
CA ASN A 1121 1.16 -2.26 -42.79
C ASN A 1121 1.80 -0.98 -42.22
N MET A 1122 2.22 -1.06 -40.96
CA MET A 1122 2.80 0.05 -40.21
C MET A 1122 4.15 0.50 -40.79
N GLN A 1123 4.44 1.80 -40.70
CA GLN A 1123 5.69 2.39 -41.16
C GLN A 1123 6.78 2.32 -40.07
N PRO A 1124 8.08 2.55 -40.40
CA PRO A 1124 9.15 2.59 -39.41
C PRO A 1124 8.82 3.51 -38.21
N GLY A 1125 8.98 3.01 -36.99
CA GLY A 1125 8.68 3.72 -35.75
C GLY A 1125 7.19 3.72 -35.34
N GLN A 1126 6.34 3.00 -36.07
CA GLN A 1126 4.92 2.85 -35.76
C GLN A 1126 4.58 1.41 -35.34
N TYR A 1127 3.79 1.28 -34.28
CA TYR A 1127 3.48 0.00 -33.64
C TYR A 1127 1.97 -0.16 -33.52
N ALA A 1128 1.42 -1.17 -34.18
CA ALA A 1128 0.05 -1.61 -33.94
C ALA A 1128 0.07 -2.80 -32.97
N ILE A 1129 -0.45 -2.62 -31.75
CA ILE A 1129 -0.27 -3.54 -30.62
C ILE A 1129 -1.55 -3.70 -29.79
N PHE A 1130 -1.56 -4.74 -28.94
CA PHE A 1130 -2.64 -5.05 -27.99
C PHE A 1130 -4.05 -5.12 -28.59
N PRO A 1131 -4.27 -5.95 -29.63
CA PRO A 1131 -5.60 -6.10 -30.19
C PRO A 1131 -6.57 -6.80 -29.22
N HIS A 1132 -7.85 -6.40 -29.26
CA HIS A 1132 -8.94 -6.96 -28.45
C HIS A 1132 -10.28 -6.90 -29.20
N PHE A 1133 -11.05 -7.98 -29.19
CA PHE A 1133 -12.31 -8.07 -29.92
C PHE A 1133 -13.49 -7.38 -29.23
N ARG A 1134 -14.41 -6.89 -30.06
CA ARG A 1134 -15.81 -6.56 -29.74
C ARG A 1134 -16.72 -7.75 -30.03
N SER A 1135 -17.92 -7.72 -29.48
CA SER A 1135 -18.93 -8.76 -29.67
C SER A 1135 -19.44 -8.90 -31.11
N ASP A 1136 -19.30 -7.87 -31.94
CA ASP A 1136 -19.78 -7.84 -33.32
C ASP A 1136 -18.72 -8.21 -34.35
N GLY A 1137 -17.52 -8.61 -33.92
CA GLY A 1137 -16.42 -9.06 -34.78
C GLY A 1137 -15.46 -7.95 -35.21
N TRP A 1138 -15.73 -6.69 -34.89
CA TRP A 1138 -14.67 -5.66 -34.89
C TRP A 1138 -13.64 -5.98 -33.81
N PHE A 1139 -12.40 -5.53 -33.98
CA PHE A 1139 -11.42 -5.52 -32.90
C PHE A 1139 -10.70 -4.18 -32.84
N TYR A 1140 -10.37 -3.76 -31.63
CA TYR A 1140 -9.64 -2.53 -31.36
C TYR A 1140 -8.18 -2.86 -31.06
N PHE A 1141 -7.27 -1.96 -31.41
CA PHE A 1141 -5.85 -2.06 -31.11
C PHE A 1141 -5.25 -0.66 -30.94
N LEU A 1142 -4.15 -0.59 -30.21
CA LEU A 1142 -3.41 0.64 -29.99
C LEU A 1142 -2.45 0.86 -31.16
N VAL A 1143 -2.43 2.07 -31.72
CA VAL A 1143 -1.34 2.52 -32.58
C VAL A 1143 -0.49 3.50 -31.81
N ARG A 1144 0.78 3.17 -31.64
CA ARG A 1144 1.80 4.08 -31.12
C ARG A 1144 2.69 4.56 -32.25
N ASP A 1145 2.75 5.87 -32.43
CA ASP A 1145 3.64 6.50 -33.40
C ASP A 1145 4.77 7.23 -32.68
N LYS A 1146 5.96 6.61 -32.65
CA LYS A 1146 7.13 7.21 -32.00
C LYS A 1146 7.69 8.40 -32.77
N ASN A 1147 7.36 8.55 -34.05
CA ASN A 1147 7.83 9.69 -34.84
C ASN A 1147 7.15 10.98 -34.40
N SER A 1148 5.87 10.91 -34.03
CA SER A 1148 5.09 12.05 -33.54
C SER A 1148 4.88 12.06 -32.03
N ASN A 1149 5.28 11.00 -31.33
CA ASN A 1149 5.02 10.76 -29.91
C ASN A 1149 3.52 10.83 -29.56
N LYS A 1150 2.68 10.25 -30.43
CA LYS A 1150 1.22 10.19 -30.27
C LYS A 1150 0.72 8.77 -30.26
N GLU A 1151 -0.41 8.56 -29.60
CA GLU A 1151 -1.09 7.28 -29.52
C GLU A 1151 -2.55 7.38 -29.95
N TYR A 1152 -3.05 6.31 -30.57
CA TYR A 1152 -4.39 6.27 -31.16
C TYR A 1152 -5.07 4.95 -30.83
N ALA A 1153 -6.34 5.01 -30.43
CA ALA A 1153 -7.21 3.85 -30.41
C ALA A 1153 -7.79 3.65 -31.82
N VAL A 1154 -7.56 2.47 -32.42
CA VAL A 1154 -7.95 2.16 -33.80
C VAL A 1154 -8.77 0.88 -33.83
N ALA A 1155 -9.77 0.82 -34.71
CA ALA A 1155 -10.62 -0.36 -34.92
C ALA A 1155 -10.42 -0.95 -36.32
N SER A 1156 -10.56 -2.27 -36.45
CA SER A 1156 -10.56 -2.98 -37.74
C SER A 1156 -11.75 -3.92 -37.89
N ASP A 1157 -12.29 -3.99 -39.11
CA ASP A 1157 -13.33 -4.94 -39.53
C ASP A 1157 -12.76 -6.19 -40.22
N ALA A 1158 -11.44 -6.41 -40.20
CA ALA A 1158 -10.81 -7.46 -41.01
C ALA A 1158 -11.36 -8.86 -40.72
N ALA A 1159 -11.77 -9.17 -39.49
CA ALA A 1159 -12.39 -10.47 -39.19
C ALA A 1159 -13.77 -10.66 -39.85
N LEU A 1160 -14.45 -9.55 -40.14
CA LEU A 1160 -15.74 -9.55 -40.85
C LEU A 1160 -15.57 -9.74 -42.36
N THR A 1161 -14.36 -9.62 -42.91
CA THR A 1161 -14.13 -9.78 -44.35
C THR A 1161 -14.04 -11.22 -44.83
N ASN A 1162 -14.08 -12.21 -43.92
CA ASN A 1162 -13.64 -13.60 -44.17
C ASN A 1162 -12.32 -13.63 -44.97
N PRO A 1163 -11.27 -13.00 -44.42
CA PRO A 1163 -10.02 -12.79 -45.13
C PRO A 1163 -9.16 -14.05 -45.27
#